data_AF-A0A1Q3DZ57-F1
#
_entry.id   AF-A0A1Q3DZ57-F1
#
_cell.length_a   1.000
_cell.length_b   1.000
_cell.length_c   1.000
_cell.angle_alpha   90.00
_cell.angle_beta   90.00
_cell.angle_gamma   90.00
#
_symmetry.space_group_name_H-M   'P 1'
#
loop_
_entity.id
_entity.type
_entity.pdbx_description
1 polymer ?
#
loop_
_entity_poly.entity_id
_entity_poly.type
_entity_poly.pdbx_seq_one_letter_code
_entity_poly.pdbx_strand_id
1 'polypeptide(L)'
;MSVSRAVSHGHICELFQNQVGLTDFEWQETYGNVVRFKASFGSDYLMISDPKALQRVFQTSGYRWRKTPQRREFSRLTSGKGLAWADGDVHKRQRKIMLPGFSAPEAKNFFPFFSSCAAVLCSRWTDIISASSERHQVFNVSEWMSRAALDAIGQAAFDYDFGATKDQDTELSKLYQGLMAKTFGAPSKTALLLLELFQYVPTSVMEFVNNHNPRFSSLHRVAHLAEATARHLVDTKSDLLLEGKNKKDIMSLLVKANQDAALHPKARLSEEELLAQMRVLLFAGHETSSTTLSFALFELVRNPELQSRIRKEIRSVEKNIEERGDTRFTAQDLESMPLLGATVKETLRFHPVAMHLFRVAVEDDILPLSKPIITTTGEILHELVVPKGTRIVGSVPAYNRNKDVFGDDSFEFNPDRWLESGHVNNDVSLGVYANLATFSAGIRSCIGWRFAVLELQAFLVELIRNFEFEATPALERIRRETAFVMTPTIEGELEKGSQMPLKCLVSVCKILHNISVRIKMARFIYKAESSFVVKIWIFTSNGDFDVAHPSSASPEPTSFMLGNLREILQQPAGLAEFEWQRKYGDVVRFRASFGTDQLMVADPKALQHVLQSSGYKWRKSPVRREIARLTSGKGLAWADGDVHTRQRKVMLPGFRAPETKYFVPFFISCAEAMCSGWKGTISRTGGQSHVFNFPEYVSRATLDAIGQAAFDYDFGSTNNHENELANLYESLTANAFSAPPDIAVLMLDLFRHVPPAVMEFINDHNPKLKVLHRVAGVANEVASGLIAQKTEDIKGGNPNKDIMTFLVQSNLSENPKSRLTEEELLAQMRTLIFGGHETITNTICWAAYEIARNPKLQARLRAEIRATEEKIADRGEEEFTMQDFEEMPVLNAMSKETLRYHPVAIHLYRTAYEDDVLPLLKPIVGKSGEIISEIHIPKGTQVIGSASAYNRNKDVFGEDSFEFNIDRWLEGRVKAEVSLGVYANLATFASGIRSCIAWRFAVTELQTFIVVLLRNFELETTPKLAKIRRESALAMVPTIEGELDKGSQLPLKVSIIPKTEV
;
A
#
# COMPACT_ATOMS: atom_id res chain seq x y z
N MET A 1 49.34 -15.08 29.92
CA MET A 1 50.73 -15.17 29.40
C MET A 1 50.92 -14.12 28.30
N SER A 2 52.13 -13.59 28.06
CA SER A 2 52.38 -12.55 27.03
C SER A 2 53.09 -13.11 25.81
N VAL A 3 52.58 -12.79 24.62
CA VAL A 3 53.27 -13.04 23.34
C VAL A 3 54.30 -11.91 23.12
N SER A 4 55.53 -12.23 22.70
CA SER A 4 56.63 -11.27 22.50
C SER A 4 56.90 -11.04 21.01
N ARG A 5 56.69 -9.80 20.52
CA ARG A 5 56.96 -9.33 19.15
C ARG A 5 57.53 -7.90 19.16
N ALA A 6 57.95 -7.39 18.00
CA ALA A 6 58.57 -6.07 17.85
C ALA A 6 57.81 -4.96 18.60
N VAL A 7 58.53 -4.25 19.47
CA VAL A 7 58.01 -3.25 20.43
C VAL A 7 57.17 -2.15 19.75
N SER A 8 57.47 -1.81 18.50
CA SER A 8 56.80 -0.72 17.78
C SER A 8 55.33 -0.98 17.48
N HIS A 9 54.92 -2.21 17.14
CA HIS A 9 53.55 -2.51 16.70
C HIS A 9 52.82 -3.54 17.57
N GLY A 10 53.53 -4.34 18.38
CA GLY A 10 52.90 -5.39 19.19
C GLY A 10 52.03 -6.35 18.35
N HIS A 11 50.85 -6.70 18.86
CA HIS A 11 49.88 -7.63 18.24
C HIS A 11 48.70 -6.90 17.60
N ILE A 12 48.70 -5.56 17.57
CA ILE A 12 47.56 -4.80 17.03
C ILE A 12 47.36 -5.06 15.53
N CYS A 13 48.45 -5.32 14.80
CA CYS A 13 48.39 -5.69 13.38
C CYS A 13 47.64 -7.00 13.17
N GLU A 14 47.85 -8.02 14.02
CA GLU A 14 47.14 -9.30 13.91
C GLU A 14 45.64 -9.14 14.15
N LEU A 15 45.25 -8.22 15.02
CA LEU A 15 43.84 -7.94 15.29
C LEU A 15 43.14 -7.24 14.12
N PHE A 16 43.83 -6.35 13.39
CA PHE A 16 43.24 -5.51 12.34
C PHE A 16 43.53 -5.95 10.89
N GLN A 17 44.55 -6.77 10.64
CA GLN A 17 44.94 -7.22 9.29
C GLN A 17 44.51 -8.65 8.98
N ASN A 18 44.20 -9.46 10.00
CA ASN A 18 43.58 -10.77 9.80
C ASN A 18 42.07 -10.65 9.57
N GLN A 19 41.46 -11.74 9.10
CA GLN A 19 40.01 -11.82 8.99
C GLN A 19 39.36 -11.74 10.38
N VAL A 20 38.20 -11.10 10.46
CA VAL A 20 37.43 -10.98 11.69
C VAL A 20 37.20 -12.34 12.32
N GLY A 21 37.55 -12.45 13.61
CA GLY A 21 37.39 -13.66 14.41
C GLY A 21 38.61 -14.58 14.42
N LEU A 22 39.48 -14.57 13.39
CA LEU A 22 40.59 -15.54 13.32
C LEU A 22 41.52 -15.42 14.54
N THR A 23 42.07 -14.22 14.74
CA THR A 23 42.92 -13.91 15.89
C THR A 23 42.18 -14.08 17.21
N ASP A 24 40.89 -13.72 17.24
CA ASP A 24 40.05 -13.85 18.42
C ASP A 24 39.90 -15.31 18.88
N PHE A 25 39.64 -16.22 17.93
CA PHE A 25 39.46 -17.65 18.18
C PHE A 25 40.77 -18.31 18.59
N GLU A 26 41.86 -18.05 17.86
CA GLU A 26 43.18 -18.58 18.18
C GLU A 26 43.61 -18.19 19.61
N TRP A 27 43.40 -16.93 19.98
CA TRP A 27 43.73 -16.45 21.32
C TRP A 27 42.80 -17.00 22.39
N GLN A 28 41.50 -17.11 22.11
CA GLN A 28 40.54 -17.71 23.05
C GLN A 28 40.84 -19.19 23.30
N GLU A 29 41.13 -19.96 22.26
CA GLU A 29 41.47 -21.38 22.37
C GLU A 29 42.77 -21.60 23.14
N THR A 30 43.80 -20.78 22.86
CA THR A 30 45.12 -20.93 23.47
C THR A 30 45.18 -20.43 24.91
N TYR A 31 44.51 -19.31 25.21
CA TYR A 31 44.70 -18.58 26.48
C TYR A 31 43.42 -18.44 27.31
N GLY A 32 42.28 -18.91 26.81
CA GLY A 32 40.98 -18.80 27.48
C GLY A 32 40.23 -17.49 27.20
N ASN A 33 39.15 -17.26 27.95
CA ASN A 33 38.19 -16.19 27.69
C ASN A 33 38.66 -14.77 28.07
N VAL A 34 39.84 -14.62 28.66
CA VAL A 34 40.45 -13.32 28.98
C VAL A 34 41.93 -13.36 28.61
N VAL A 35 42.31 -12.56 27.60
CA VAL A 35 43.65 -12.58 27.02
C VAL A 35 44.30 -11.21 27.16
N ARG A 36 45.47 -11.16 27.82
CA ARG A 36 46.30 -9.95 27.84
C ARG A 36 47.25 -9.96 26.64
N PHE A 37 47.15 -8.95 25.78
CA PHE A 37 48.08 -8.77 24.66
C PHE A 37 48.73 -7.39 24.68
N LYS A 38 49.89 -7.28 24.04
CA LYS A 38 50.65 -6.04 23.89
C LYS A 38 50.30 -5.36 22.57
N ALA A 39 49.81 -4.13 22.62
CA ALA A 39 49.65 -3.25 21.45
C ALA A 39 50.95 -2.46 21.19
N SER A 40 50.90 -1.44 20.33
CA SER A 40 52.04 -0.58 20.02
C SER A 40 52.66 0.04 21.29
N PHE A 41 53.99 0.15 21.29
CA PHE A 41 54.81 0.65 22.40
C PHE A 41 54.63 -0.11 23.73
N GLY A 42 54.20 -1.37 23.68
CA GLY A 42 54.07 -2.23 24.87
C GLY A 42 52.84 -1.95 25.73
N SER A 43 51.88 -1.17 25.22
CA SER A 43 50.61 -0.88 25.90
C SER A 43 49.80 -2.16 26.15
N ASP A 44 49.30 -2.36 27.37
CA ASP A 44 48.48 -3.52 27.72
C ASP A 44 47.01 -3.34 27.30
N TYR A 45 46.48 -4.38 26.64
CA TYR A 45 45.06 -4.55 26.35
C TYR A 45 44.58 -5.89 26.87
N LEU A 46 43.32 -5.95 27.32
CA LEU A 46 42.62 -7.21 27.62
C LEU A 46 41.58 -7.48 26.54
N MET A 47 41.73 -8.57 25.79
CA MET A 47 40.64 -9.12 24.98
C MET A 47 39.75 -9.98 25.88
N ILE A 48 38.46 -9.69 25.90
CA ILE A 48 37.50 -10.33 26.82
C ILE A 48 36.38 -10.97 26.00
N SER A 49 36.16 -12.26 26.22
CA SER A 49 35.00 -13.05 25.75
C SER A 49 34.30 -13.80 26.90
N ASP A 50 34.71 -13.59 28.14
CA ASP A 50 34.10 -14.19 29.33
C ASP A 50 32.71 -13.58 29.60
N PRO A 51 31.64 -14.39 29.75
CA PRO A 51 30.29 -13.90 29.96
C PRO A 51 30.13 -12.97 31.18
N LYS A 52 30.72 -13.32 32.33
CA LYS A 52 30.59 -12.53 33.56
C LYS A 52 31.40 -11.24 33.48
N ALA A 53 32.61 -11.30 32.92
CA ALA A 53 33.44 -10.12 32.73
C ALA A 53 32.79 -9.14 31.73
N LEU A 54 32.24 -9.64 30.62
CA LEU A 54 31.52 -8.81 29.65
C LEU A 54 30.24 -8.22 30.26
N GLN A 55 29.48 -8.99 31.04
CA GLN A 55 28.31 -8.47 31.74
C GLN A 55 28.70 -7.37 32.74
N ARG A 56 29.82 -7.53 33.45
CA ARG A 56 30.38 -6.49 34.32
C ARG A 56 30.65 -5.20 33.53
N VAL A 57 31.47 -5.29 32.49
CA VAL A 57 31.91 -4.14 31.69
C VAL A 57 30.75 -3.42 30.99
N PHE A 58 29.84 -4.16 30.36
CA PHE A 58 28.85 -3.59 29.45
C PHE A 58 27.46 -3.40 30.07
N GLN A 59 27.12 -4.15 31.12
CA GLN A 59 25.77 -4.16 31.70
C GLN A 59 25.69 -3.58 33.12
N THR A 60 26.56 -4.00 34.04
CA THR A 60 26.40 -3.66 35.47
C THR A 60 27.27 -2.49 35.94
N SER A 61 28.36 -2.17 35.24
CA SER A 61 29.28 -1.08 35.64
C SER A 61 28.89 0.33 35.13
N GLY A 62 27.74 0.50 34.48
CA GLY A 62 27.28 1.81 33.99
C GLY A 62 28.31 2.53 33.08
N TYR A 63 28.73 3.74 33.45
CA TYR A 63 29.70 4.55 32.70
C TYR A 63 31.16 4.41 33.19
N ARG A 64 31.47 3.47 34.10
CA ARG A 64 32.85 3.21 34.59
C ARG A 64 33.78 2.71 33.50
N TRP A 65 33.21 2.16 32.43
CA TRP A 65 33.91 1.78 31.21
C TRP A 65 33.51 2.74 30.08
N ARG A 66 34.44 3.60 29.68
CA ARG A 66 34.24 4.63 28.64
C ARG A 66 34.75 4.17 27.28
N LYS A 67 34.29 4.80 26.21
CA LYS A 67 34.83 4.56 24.86
C LYS A 67 36.27 5.11 24.80
N THR A 68 37.16 4.44 24.09
CA THR A 68 38.52 4.97 23.85
C THR A 68 38.45 6.26 22.99
N PRO A 69 39.42 7.18 23.13
CA PRO A 69 39.46 8.41 22.33
C PRO A 69 39.36 8.15 20.82
N GLN A 70 40.08 7.15 20.33
CA GLN A 70 40.05 6.75 18.93
C GLN A 70 38.68 6.25 18.50
N ARG A 71 38.01 5.43 19.33
CA ARG A 71 36.68 4.91 19.00
C ARG A 71 35.66 6.03 18.94
N ARG A 72 35.77 7.05 19.81
CA ARG A 72 34.93 8.25 19.76
C ARG A 72 35.20 9.05 18.50
N GLU A 73 36.47 9.27 18.17
CA GLU A 73 36.85 10.03 16.98
C GLU A 73 36.35 9.39 15.68
N PHE A 74 36.48 8.07 15.55
CA PHE A 74 35.87 7.36 14.42
C PHE A 74 34.35 7.61 14.33
N SER A 75 33.63 7.55 15.46
CA SER A 75 32.20 7.89 15.49
C SER A 75 31.91 9.33 15.10
N ARG A 76 32.81 10.28 15.39
CA ARG A 76 32.68 11.67 14.96
C ARG A 76 32.84 11.80 13.44
N LEU A 77 33.84 11.14 12.87
CA LEU A 77 34.09 11.17 11.42
C LEU A 77 32.91 10.58 10.63
N THR A 78 32.37 9.43 11.07
CA THR A 78 31.26 8.77 10.35
C THR A 78 29.93 9.47 10.57
N SER A 79 29.60 9.87 11.81
CA SER A 79 28.24 10.22 12.19
C SER A 79 28.12 11.53 13.00
N GLY A 80 29.20 12.30 13.16
CA GLY A 80 29.20 13.52 13.95
C GLY A 80 29.11 13.26 15.47
N LYS A 81 28.81 14.30 16.25
CA LYS A 81 28.69 14.23 17.73
C LYS A 81 27.35 13.64 18.20
N GLY A 82 26.88 12.59 17.52
CA GLY A 82 25.63 11.89 17.82
C GLY A 82 25.77 10.80 18.88
N LEU A 83 24.74 9.97 19.03
CA LEU A 83 24.66 8.95 20.10
C LEU A 83 25.85 7.97 20.10
N ALA A 84 26.36 7.64 18.91
CA ALA A 84 27.53 6.79 18.76
C ALA A 84 28.83 7.42 19.32
N TRP A 85 28.96 8.74 19.27
CA TRP A 85 30.10 9.51 19.81
C TRP A 85 29.95 9.84 21.30
N ALA A 86 28.73 10.14 21.72
CA ALA A 86 28.41 10.61 23.06
C ALA A 86 28.85 9.64 24.17
N ASP A 87 29.19 10.19 25.33
CA ASP A 87 29.54 9.43 26.53
C ASP A 87 29.00 10.11 27.81
N GLY A 88 28.95 9.39 28.92
CA GLY A 88 28.48 9.90 30.22
C GLY A 88 27.08 10.51 30.16
N ASP A 89 26.92 11.68 30.77
CA ASP A 89 25.64 12.39 30.83
C ASP A 89 25.13 12.85 29.46
N VAL A 90 26.03 13.16 28.52
CA VAL A 90 25.64 13.51 27.14
C VAL A 90 24.99 12.29 26.47
N HIS A 91 25.59 11.11 26.61
CA HIS A 91 24.99 9.88 26.08
C HIS A 91 23.65 9.56 26.75
N LYS A 92 23.57 9.70 28.08
CA LYS A 92 22.32 9.48 28.83
C LYS A 92 21.21 10.40 28.33
N ARG A 93 21.51 11.70 28.13
CA ARG A 93 20.58 12.70 27.59
C ARG A 93 20.15 12.35 26.16
N GLN A 94 21.11 12.19 25.25
CA GLN A 94 20.81 11.90 23.85
C GLN A 94 20.00 10.61 23.72
N ARG A 95 20.39 9.53 24.42
CA ARG A 95 19.67 8.25 24.41
C ARG A 95 18.22 8.40 24.87
N LYS A 96 17.97 9.17 25.94
CA LYS A 96 16.62 9.39 26.45
C LYS A 96 15.68 9.97 25.40
N ILE A 97 16.19 10.90 24.58
CA ILE A 97 15.42 11.57 23.52
C ILE A 97 15.22 10.66 22.30
N MET A 98 16.20 9.80 21.99
CA MET A 98 16.12 8.85 20.87
C MET A 98 15.14 7.70 21.12
N LEU A 99 15.06 7.20 22.36
CA LEU A 99 14.36 5.94 22.69
C LEU A 99 12.89 5.84 22.23
N PRO A 100 12.06 6.90 22.29
CA PRO A 100 10.67 6.84 21.83
C PRO A 100 10.52 6.40 20.37
N GLY A 101 11.50 6.68 19.51
CA GLY A 101 11.48 6.23 18.10
C GLY A 101 11.77 4.74 17.90
N PHE A 102 12.17 4.02 18.94
CA PHE A 102 12.68 2.63 18.86
C PHE A 102 12.01 1.66 19.85
N SER A 103 10.85 1.99 20.39
CA SER A 103 10.07 1.04 21.18
C SER A 103 9.50 -0.09 20.32
N ALA A 104 9.05 -1.16 20.99
CA ALA A 104 8.54 -2.35 20.30
C ALA A 104 7.31 -2.08 19.40
N PRO A 105 6.30 -1.27 19.81
CA PRO A 105 5.19 -0.94 18.93
C PRO A 105 5.63 -0.17 17.67
N GLU A 106 6.60 0.73 17.81
CA GLU A 106 7.14 1.58 16.75
C GLU A 106 7.91 0.72 15.75
N ALA A 107 8.75 -0.19 16.22
CA ALA A 107 9.43 -1.17 15.35
C ALA A 107 8.43 -1.99 14.52
N LYS A 108 7.29 -2.43 15.11
CA LYS A 108 6.23 -3.14 14.37
C LYS A 108 5.51 -2.24 13.36
N ASN A 109 5.33 -0.95 13.66
CA ASN A 109 4.73 0.01 12.73
C ASN A 109 5.58 0.24 11.48
N PHE A 110 6.90 0.03 11.54
CA PHE A 110 7.80 0.19 10.40
C PHE A 110 7.88 -1.03 9.48
N PHE A 111 7.39 -2.19 9.94
CA PHE A 111 7.42 -3.44 9.17
C PHE A 111 6.88 -3.33 7.72
N PRO A 112 5.76 -2.62 7.44
CA PRO A 112 5.27 -2.46 6.07
C PRO A 112 6.29 -1.79 5.12
N PHE A 113 7.12 -0.86 5.63
CA PHE A 113 8.16 -0.23 4.82
C PHE A 113 9.26 -1.22 4.45
N PHE A 114 9.70 -2.06 5.39
CA PHE A 114 10.72 -3.09 5.11
C PHE A 114 10.23 -4.09 4.06
N SER A 115 8.99 -4.58 4.23
CA SER A 115 8.37 -5.51 3.27
C SER A 115 8.21 -4.86 1.89
N SER A 116 7.83 -3.58 1.83
CA SER A 116 7.75 -2.82 0.58
C SER A 116 9.11 -2.69 -0.12
N CYS A 117 10.15 -2.25 0.59
CA CYS A 117 11.50 -2.13 0.03
C CYS A 117 12.05 -3.49 -0.44
N ALA A 118 11.83 -4.55 0.33
CA ALA A 118 12.22 -5.90 -0.06
C ALA A 118 11.47 -6.40 -1.30
N ALA A 119 10.17 -6.09 -1.42
CA ALA A 119 9.38 -6.43 -2.59
C ALA A 119 9.82 -5.64 -3.84
N VAL A 120 10.14 -4.35 -3.71
CA VAL A 120 10.69 -3.54 -4.81
C VAL A 120 12.02 -4.12 -5.29
N LEU A 121 12.91 -4.49 -4.37
CA LEU A 121 14.17 -5.15 -4.72
C LEU A 121 13.92 -6.46 -5.48
N CYS A 122 13.00 -7.30 -4.98
CA CYS A 122 12.65 -8.56 -5.63
C CYS A 122 12.04 -8.35 -7.02
N SER A 123 11.20 -7.33 -7.20
CA SER A 123 10.68 -6.96 -8.52
C SER A 123 11.82 -6.61 -9.47
N ARG A 124 12.75 -5.77 -9.03
CA ARG A 124 13.89 -5.33 -9.85
C ARG A 124 14.80 -6.48 -10.24
N TRP A 125 15.12 -7.38 -9.31
CA TRP A 125 15.90 -8.59 -9.62
C TRP A 125 15.17 -9.51 -10.58
N THR A 126 13.84 -9.65 -10.44
CA THR A 126 13.02 -10.43 -11.36
C THR A 126 13.08 -9.86 -12.78
N ASP A 127 13.01 -8.54 -12.93
CA ASP A 127 13.11 -7.87 -14.22
C ASP A 127 14.49 -8.10 -14.86
N ILE A 128 15.56 -7.95 -14.08
CA ILE A 128 16.94 -8.16 -14.55
C ILE A 128 17.16 -9.62 -14.98
N ILE A 129 16.74 -10.59 -14.16
CA ILE A 129 16.87 -12.02 -14.50
C ILE A 129 16.01 -12.36 -15.72
N SER A 130 14.82 -11.77 -15.85
CA SER A 130 13.91 -12.02 -16.98
C SER A 130 14.41 -11.43 -18.30
N ALA A 131 15.23 -10.38 -18.24
CA ALA A 131 15.91 -9.80 -19.39
C ALA A 131 17.16 -10.60 -19.81
N SER A 132 17.73 -11.41 -18.92
CA SER A 132 18.88 -12.28 -19.19
C SER A 132 18.48 -13.56 -19.93
N SER A 133 19.29 -13.99 -20.90
CA SER A 133 19.10 -15.25 -21.64
C SER A 133 19.24 -16.49 -20.75
N GLU A 134 19.99 -16.40 -19.66
CA GLU A 134 20.40 -17.56 -18.86
C GLU A 134 19.42 -17.91 -17.72
N ARG A 135 18.31 -17.18 -17.57
CA ARG A 135 17.27 -17.34 -16.50
C ARG A 135 17.81 -17.31 -15.07
N HIS A 136 19.04 -16.85 -14.91
CA HIS A 136 19.71 -16.56 -13.67
C HIS A 136 20.60 -15.34 -13.88
N GLN A 137 20.99 -14.70 -12.79
CA GLN A 137 21.93 -13.58 -12.79
C GLN A 137 22.83 -13.70 -11.57
N VAL A 138 24.11 -13.39 -11.75
CA VAL A 138 25.02 -13.18 -10.62
C VAL A 138 24.87 -11.75 -10.13
N PHE A 139 24.44 -11.58 -8.89
CA PHE A 139 24.34 -10.29 -8.22
C PHE A 139 25.41 -10.20 -7.14
N ASN A 140 26.09 -9.04 -7.06
CA ASN A 140 26.79 -8.68 -5.84
C ASN A 140 25.75 -8.33 -4.76
N VAL A 141 25.35 -9.30 -3.94
CA VAL A 141 24.23 -9.10 -3.02
C VAL A 141 24.53 -8.05 -1.96
N SER A 142 25.80 -7.87 -1.57
CA SER A 142 26.20 -6.81 -0.64
C SER A 142 25.81 -5.41 -1.12
N GLU A 143 26.02 -5.14 -2.41
CA GLU A 143 25.67 -3.85 -3.02
C GLU A 143 24.15 -3.63 -3.08
N TRP A 144 23.40 -4.68 -3.42
CA TRP A 144 21.94 -4.59 -3.50
C TRP A 144 21.26 -4.53 -2.13
N MET A 145 21.77 -5.28 -1.15
CA MET A 145 21.30 -5.20 0.23
C MET A 145 21.59 -3.82 0.81
N SER A 146 22.74 -3.23 0.48
CA SER A 146 23.08 -1.85 0.84
C SER A 146 22.02 -0.89 0.30
N ARG A 147 21.79 -0.87 -1.02
CA ARG A 147 20.74 -0.01 -1.62
C ARG A 147 19.37 -0.17 -0.96
N ALA A 148 18.93 -1.40 -0.73
CA ALA A 148 17.61 -1.65 -0.21
C ALA A 148 17.47 -1.31 1.29
N ALA A 149 18.51 -1.53 2.10
CA ALA A 149 18.52 -1.09 3.49
C ALA A 149 18.60 0.45 3.61
N LEU A 150 19.19 1.14 2.63
CA LEU A 150 19.21 2.60 2.56
C LEU A 150 17.81 3.16 2.30
N ASP A 151 17.08 2.58 1.34
CA ASP A 151 15.68 2.94 1.09
C ASP A 151 14.79 2.60 2.30
N ALA A 152 15.01 1.46 2.95
CA ALA A 152 14.26 1.04 4.13
C ALA A 152 14.43 2.00 5.31
N ILE A 153 15.67 2.41 5.64
CA ILE A 153 15.89 3.42 6.69
C ILE A 153 15.42 4.81 6.25
N GLY A 154 15.50 5.13 4.95
CA GLY A 154 14.92 6.33 4.36
C GLY A 154 13.44 6.48 4.67
N GLN A 155 12.65 5.48 4.31
CA GLN A 155 11.21 5.50 4.52
C GLN A 155 10.86 5.44 6.02
N ALA A 156 11.49 4.53 6.77
CA ALA A 156 11.11 4.30 8.16
C ALA A 156 11.59 5.42 9.12
N ALA A 157 12.81 5.94 8.94
CA ALA A 157 13.34 6.97 9.81
C ALA A 157 13.00 8.39 9.34
N PHE A 158 12.90 8.60 8.02
CA PHE A 158 12.82 9.94 7.44
C PHE A 158 11.57 10.20 6.60
N ASP A 159 10.71 9.21 6.36
CA ASP A 159 9.58 9.34 5.40
C ASP A 159 10.09 9.84 4.04
N TYR A 160 11.25 9.32 3.61
CA TYR A 160 11.97 9.77 2.43
C TYR A 160 12.40 8.57 1.58
N ASP A 161 11.99 8.55 0.31
CA ASP A 161 12.45 7.55 -0.65
C ASP A 161 13.76 8.03 -1.31
N PHE A 162 14.88 7.37 -0.99
CA PHE A 162 16.17 7.66 -1.63
C PHE A 162 16.23 7.15 -3.07
N GLY A 163 15.31 6.27 -3.49
CA GLY A 163 15.29 5.67 -4.81
C GLY A 163 16.53 4.82 -5.12
N ALA A 164 17.29 4.40 -4.11
CA ALA A 164 18.58 3.72 -4.28
C ALA A 164 18.45 2.34 -4.95
N THR A 165 17.27 1.71 -4.86
CA THR A 165 16.95 0.46 -5.57
C THR A 165 16.41 0.68 -7.00
N LYS A 166 15.86 1.86 -7.30
CA LYS A 166 15.26 2.22 -8.60
C LYS A 166 16.29 2.79 -9.56
N ASP A 167 17.13 3.69 -9.08
CA ASP A 167 18.14 4.39 -9.85
C ASP A 167 19.54 4.09 -9.29
N GLN A 168 20.44 3.59 -10.15
CA GLN A 168 21.83 3.27 -9.77
C GLN A 168 22.66 4.55 -9.56
N ASP A 169 22.15 5.72 -9.97
CA ASP A 169 22.95 6.93 -10.09
C ASP A 169 22.81 7.94 -8.94
N THR A 170 22.03 7.65 -7.90
CA THR A 170 21.91 8.57 -6.76
C THR A 170 23.27 8.80 -6.08
N GLU A 171 23.63 10.08 -5.88
CA GLU A 171 24.96 10.47 -5.39
C GLU A 171 25.27 9.85 -4.02
N LEU A 172 24.27 9.76 -3.14
CA LEU A 172 24.42 9.18 -1.80
C LEU A 172 24.73 7.67 -1.85
N SER A 173 24.04 6.91 -2.71
CA SER A 173 24.23 5.46 -2.88
C SER A 173 25.63 5.14 -3.41
N LYS A 174 26.10 5.88 -4.42
CA LYS A 174 27.46 5.76 -4.97
C LYS A 174 28.55 6.02 -3.94
N LEU A 175 28.34 7.01 -3.07
CA LEU A 175 29.33 7.39 -2.06
C LEU A 175 29.40 6.40 -0.90
N TYR A 176 28.30 5.72 -0.56
CA TYR A 176 28.30 4.63 0.44
C TYR A 176 28.92 3.33 -0.10
N GLN A 177 28.88 3.09 -1.41
CA GLN A 177 29.34 1.83 -2.01
C GLN A 177 30.83 1.54 -1.75
N GLY A 178 31.08 0.57 -0.86
CA GLY A 178 32.42 0.14 -0.48
C GLY A 178 33.19 1.15 0.37
N LEU A 179 32.51 2.15 0.94
CA LEU A 179 33.13 3.20 1.77
C LEU A 179 33.93 2.61 2.94
N MET A 180 33.35 1.66 3.67
CA MET A 180 33.99 1.05 4.85
C MET A 180 35.26 0.28 4.47
N ALA A 181 35.17 -0.64 3.50
CA ALA A 181 36.31 -1.41 3.01
C ALA A 181 37.43 -0.50 2.47
N LYS A 182 37.10 0.51 1.65
CA LYS A 182 38.10 1.42 1.05
C LYS A 182 38.76 2.33 2.09
N THR A 183 38.02 2.80 3.09
CA THR A 183 38.56 3.72 4.09
C THR A 183 39.26 3.02 5.25
N PHE A 184 38.73 1.90 5.73
CA PHE A 184 39.17 1.23 6.96
C PHE A 184 39.71 -0.18 6.76
N GLY A 185 39.49 -0.81 5.61
CA GLY A 185 40.02 -2.16 5.32
C GLY A 185 41.55 -2.18 5.25
N ALA A 186 42.13 -3.32 5.62
CA ALA A 186 43.57 -3.60 5.67
C ALA A 186 44.46 -2.38 6.00
N PRO A 187 44.32 -1.76 7.18
CA PRO A 187 45.08 -0.56 7.53
C PRO A 187 46.59 -0.85 7.51
N SER A 188 47.39 0.09 7.00
CA SER A 188 48.84 -0.04 6.96
C SER A 188 49.42 -0.05 8.37
N LYS A 189 50.60 -0.66 8.56
CA LYS A 189 51.30 -0.68 9.85
C LYS A 189 51.50 0.72 10.43
N THR A 190 51.85 1.69 9.57
CA THR A 190 51.96 3.10 9.95
C THR A 190 50.63 3.72 10.39
N ALA A 191 49.52 3.39 9.71
CA ALA A 191 48.20 3.89 10.11
C ALA A 191 47.77 3.32 11.47
N LEU A 192 48.05 2.05 11.74
CA LEU A 192 47.81 1.42 13.05
C LEU A 192 48.70 2.02 14.15
N LEU A 193 49.97 2.30 13.83
CA LEU A 193 50.89 2.98 14.74
C LEU A 193 50.39 4.39 15.10
N LEU A 194 49.94 5.17 14.12
CA LEU A 194 49.37 6.50 14.31
C LEU A 194 48.08 6.44 15.14
N LEU A 195 47.22 5.44 14.90
CA LEU A 195 46.01 5.24 15.69
C LEU A 195 46.32 4.99 17.17
N GLU A 196 47.35 4.20 17.44
CA GLU A 196 47.84 3.98 18.81
C GLU A 196 48.51 5.23 19.38
N LEU A 197 49.24 6.03 18.60
CA LEU A 197 49.80 7.30 19.10
C LEU A 197 48.72 8.31 19.50
N PHE A 198 47.58 8.34 18.80
CA PHE A 198 46.48 9.25 19.12
C PHE A 198 45.86 9.07 20.51
N GLN A 199 46.14 7.97 21.23
CA GLN A 199 45.71 7.86 22.63
C GLN A 199 46.45 8.80 23.58
N TYR A 200 47.65 9.26 23.21
CA TYR A 200 48.50 10.11 24.04
C TYR A 200 48.43 11.58 23.64
N VAL A 201 47.71 11.89 22.55
CA VAL A 201 47.58 13.23 21.98
C VAL A 201 46.24 13.84 22.43
N PRO A 202 46.19 15.15 22.73
CA PRO A 202 44.92 15.83 23.01
C PRO A 202 43.90 15.62 21.88
N THR A 203 42.63 15.42 22.25
CA THR A 203 41.56 15.14 21.29
C THR A 203 41.43 16.20 20.20
N SER A 204 41.63 17.48 20.54
CA SER A 204 41.58 18.58 19.56
C SER A 204 42.63 18.47 18.45
N VAL A 205 43.84 17.98 18.77
CA VAL A 205 44.90 17.79 17.79
C VAL A 205 44.60 16.59 16.90
N MET A 206 44.10 15.48 17.49
CA MET A 206 43.65 14.32 16.72
C MET A 206 42.52 14.69 15.74
N GLU A 207 41.52 15.46 16.20
CA GLU A 207 40.43 15.96 15.37
C GLU A 207 40.95 16.83 14.22
N PHE A 208 41.88 17.76 14.51
CA PHE A 208 42.50 18.60 13.50
C PHE A 208 43.22 17.77 12.42
N VAL A 209 44.06 16.81 12.84
CA VAL A 209 44.80 15.94 11.92
C VAL A 209 43.86 15.13 11.04
N ASN A 210 42.82 14.52 11.61
CA ASN A 210 41.87 13.69 10.86
C ASN A 210 40.97 14.51 9.92
N ASN A 211 40.62 15.74 10.30
CA ASN A 211 39.84 16.62 9.42
C ASN A 211 40.62 17.00 8.15
N HIS A 212 41.96 17.08 8.22
CA HIS A 212 42.82 17.41 7.08
C HIS A 212 43.45 16.19 6.40
N ASN A 213 43.13 14.97 6.85
CA ASN A 213 43.70 13.75 6.30
C ASN A 213 42.98 13.36 4.99
N PRO A 214 43.68 13.30 3.84
CA PRO A 214 43.07 12.94 2.55
C PRO A 214 42.40 11.56 2.55
N ARG A 215 42.85 10.64 3.41
CA ARG A 215 42.25 9.30 3.57
C ARG A 215 40.78 9.35 3.96
N PHE A 216 40.35 10.40 4.66
CA PHE A 216 38.97 10.57 5.12
C PHE A 216 38.14 11.50 4.21
N SER A 217 38.68 11.93 3.07
CA SER A 217 37.97 12.81 2.13
C SER A 217 36.61 12.25 1.68
N SER A 218 36.53 10.95 1.39
CA SER A 218 35.26 10.28 1.05
C SER A 218 34.26 10.28 2.22
N LEU A 219 34.72 10.10 3.46
CA LEU A 219 33.86 10.21 4.65
C LEU A 219 33.36 11.64 4.83
N HIS A 220 34.21 12.64 4.63
CA HIS A 220 33.82 14.05 4.72
C HIS A 220 32.79 14.41 3.65
N ARG A 221 32.93 13.91 2.42
CA ARG A 221 31.92 14.09 1.35
C ARG A 221 30.58 13.46 1.71
N VAL A 222 30.58 12.21 2.18
CA VAL A 222 29.36 11.52 2.66
C VAL A 222 28.73 12.28 3.83
N ALA A 223 29.56 12.74 4.77
CA ALA A 223 29.12 13.52 5.92
C ALA A 223 28.42 14.82 5.50
N HIS A 224 29.01 15.58 4.57
CA HIS A 224 28.43 16.83 4.06
C HIS A 224 27.13 16.58 3.30
N LEU A 225 27.07 15.57 2.43
CA LEU A 225 25.84 15.25 1.70
C LEU A 225 24.74 14.79 2.65
N ALA A 226 25.06 13.89 3.58
CA ALA A 226 24.11 13.43 4.60
C ALA A 226 23.64 14.57 5.50
N GLU A 227 24.50 15.54 5.81
CA GLU A 227 24.14 16.74 6.57
C GLU A 227 23.24 17.69 5.77
N ALA A 228 23.50 17.90 4.47
CA ALA A 228 22.65 18.70 3.60
C ALA A 228 21.24 18.10 3.46
N THR A 229 21.15 16.79 3.23
CA THR A 229 19.88 16.07 3.23
C THR A 229 19.21 16.12 4.60
N ALA A 230 19.98 15.96 5.68
CA ALA A 230 19.48 16.03 7.05
C ALA A 230 18.88 17.39 7.38
N ARG A 231 19.54 18.48 6.98
CA ARG A 231 19.06 19.86 7.18
C ARG A 231 17.75 20.09 6.44
N HIS A 232 17.70 19.74 5.15
CA HIS A 232 16.47 19.82 4.36
C HIS A 232 15.30 19.07 5.00
N LEU A 233 15.55 17.85 5.49
CA LEU A 233 14.56 17.02 6.18
C LEU A 233 14.16 17.58 7.55
N VAL A 234 15.08 18.17 8.32
CA VAL A 234 14.79 18.78 9.63
C VAL A 234 13.96 20.05 9.45
N ASP A 235 14.31 20.90 8.50
CA ASP A 235 13.59 22.15 8.23
C ASP A 235 12.15 21.82 7.81
N THR A 236 11.99 20.93 6.82
CA THR A 236 10.68 20.45 6.36
C THR A 236 9.85 19.87 7.52
N LYS A 237 10.47 19.09 8.43
CA LYS A 237 9.74 18.43 9.53
C LYS A 237 9.47 19.32 10.73
N SER A 238 10.34 20.28 11.02
CA SER A 238 10.16 21.22 12.13
C SER A 238 8.97 22.13 11.86
N ASP A 239 8.82 22.57 10.61
CA ASP A 239 7.66 23.35 10.16
C ASP A 239 6.37 22.51 10.25
N LEU A 240 6.40 21.27 9.78
CA LEU A 240 5.25 20.33 9.88
C LEU A 240 4.82 20.03 11.33
N LEU A 241 5.76 20.03 12.29
CA LEU A 241 5.47 19.75 13.71
C LEU A 241 4.91 20.98 14.45
N LEU A 242 5.35 22.19 14.10
CA LEU A 242 4.77 23.44 14.63
C LEU A 242 3.32 23.64 14.17
N GLU A 243 2.93 23.02 13.06
CA GLU A 243 1.58 23.04 12.49
C GLU A 243 0.67 21.87 12.98
N GLY A 244 1.12 21.08 13.96
CA GLY A 244 0.32 20.00 14.58
C GLY A 244 0.16 18.72 13.73
N LYS A 245 0.90 18.57 12.63
CA LYS A 245 0.83 17.39 11.75
C LYS A 245 1.70 16.25 12.26
N ASN A 246 1.09 15.35 13.03
CA ASN A 246 1.80 14.21 13.61
C ASN A 246 1.89 13.03 12.61
N LYS A 247 3.04 12.86 11.94
CA LYS A 247 3.47 11.62 11.23
C LYS A 247 4.28 10.73 12.20
N LYS A 248 4.32 9.41 11.95
CA LYS A 248 4.93 8.40 12.85
C LYS A 248 6.31 7.88 12.38
N ASP A 249 7.12 8.69 11.71
CA ASP A 249 8.52 8.32 11.45
C ASP A 249 9.43 8.65 12.65
N ILE A 250 10.63 8.04 12.68
CA ILE A 250 11.57 8.16 13.81
C ILE A 250 11.97 9.63 14.03
N MET A 251 12.15 10.41 12.97
CA MET A 251 12.54 11.81 13.09
C MET A 251 11.43 12.69 13.62
N SER A 252 10.18 12.49 13.18
CA SER A 252 9.05 13.22 13.77
C SER A 252 8.90 12.91 15.26
N LEU A 253 9.09 11.64 15.67
CA LEU A 253 9.08 11.26 17.09
C LEU A 253 10.24 11.89 17.86
N LEU A 254 11.42 11.98 17.26
CA LEU A 254 12.61 12.58 17.85
C LEU A 254 12.46 14.09 18.00
N VAL A 255 12.02 14.80 16.97
CA VAL A 255 11.84 16.26 17.03
C VAL A 255 10.75 16.60 18.04
N LYS A 256 9.65 15.84 18.07
CA LYS A 256 8.61 15.96 19.11
C LYS A 256 9.16 15.72 20.51
N ALA A 257 9.92 14.63 20.69
CA ALA A 257 10.56 14.34 21.97
C ALA A 257 11.59 15.41 22.35
N ASN A 258 12.20 16.10 21.40
CA ASN A 258 13.16 17.17 21.67
C ASN A 258 12.48 18.52 22.00
N GLN A 259 11.28 18.75 21.46
CA GLN A 259 10.50 19.99 21.61
C GLN A 259 9.53 19.98 22.79
N ASP A 260 9.41 18.85 23.52
CA ASP A 260 8.51 18.72 24.68
C ASP A 260 8.66 19.92 25.64
N ALA A 261 7.53 20.57 25.96
CA ALA A 261 7.47 21.72 26.85
C ALA A 261 7.84 21.34 28.30
N ALA A 262 7.67 20.07 28.68
CA ALA A 262 8.09 19.55 29.98
C ALA A 262 9.61 19.28 30.07
N LEU A 263 10.35 19.33 28.96
CA LEU A 263 11.81 19.16 28.96
C LEU A 263 12.52 20.48 29.30
N HIS A 264 13.34 20.44 30.34
CA HIS A 264 14.26 21.52 30.68
C HIS A 264 15.18 21.85 29.47
N PRO A 265 15.47 23.12 29.15
CA PRO A 265 16.23 23.51 27.96
C PRO A 265 17.59 22.79 27.79
N LYS A 266 18.34 22.60 28.88
CA LYS A 266 19.62 21.85 28.89
C LYS A 266 19.48 20.35 28.55
N ALA A 267 18.28 19.81 28.62
CA ALA A 267 17.97 18.42 28.29
C ALA A 267 17.64 18.23 26.80
N ARG A 268 17.51 19.31 26.00
CA ARG A 268 17.27 19.24 24.55
C ARG A 268 18.58 18.97 23.77
N LEU A 269 18.45 18.40 22.59
CA LEU A 269 19.48 18.30 21.55
C LEU A 269 19.63 19.65 20.86
N SER A 270 20.88 20.08 20.67
CA SER A 270 21.17 21.19 19.75
C SER A 270 20.93 20.78 18.29
N GLU A 271 20.90 21.75 17.38
CA GLU A 271 20.80 21.49 15.94
C GLU A 271 21.94 20.59 15.44
N GLU A 272 23.19 20.86 15.85
CA GLU A 272 24.36 20.01 15.53
C GLU A 272 24.14 18.57 16.03
N GLU A 273 23.61 18.40 17.24
CA GLU A 273 23.33 17.07 17.78
C GLU A 273 22.19 16.39 17.04
N LEU A 274 21.17 17.13 16.60
CA LEU A 274 20.03 16.62 15.84
C LEU A 274 20.48 16.08 14.47
N LEU A 275 21.24 16.87 13.71
CA LEU A 275 21.83 16.49 12.43
C LEU A 275 22.78 15.29 12.58
N ALA A 276 23.55 15.25 13.67
CA ALA A 276 24.39 14.11 13.98
C ALA A 276 23.57 12.83 14.27
N GLN A 277 22.40 12.92 14.92
CA GLN A 277 21.54 11.72 15.08
C GLN A 277 21.05 11.19 13.74
N MET A 278 20.73 12.05 12.78
CA MET A 278 20.31 11.61 11.45
C MET A 278 21.41 10.83 10.74
N ARG A 279 22.65 11.32 10.82
CA ARG A 279 23.81 10.60 10.31
C ARG A 279 24.04 9.28 11.05
N VAL A 280 23.77 9.22 12.35
CA VAL A 280 23.79 7.96 13.11
C VAL A 280 22.75 6.99 12.56
N LEU A 281 21.51 7.42 12.30
CA LEU A 281 20.45 6.55 11.77
C LEU A 281 20.76 6.06 10.36
N LEU A 282 21.18 6.95 9.46
CA LEU A 282 21.56 6.61 8.09
C LEU A 282 22.71 5.62 8.07
N PHE A 283 23.78 5.84 8.85
CA PHE A 283 24.91 4.93 8.86
C PHE A 283 24.58 3.60 9.56
N ALA A 284 24.04 3.65 10.77
CA ALA A 284 23.86 2.48 11.61
C ALA A 284 22.74 1.55 11.11
N GLY A 285 21.63 2.10 10.61
CA GLY A 285 20.50 1.32 10.12
C GLY A 285 20.76 0.62 8.79
N HIS A 286 21.52 1.25 7.90
CA HIS A 286 21.77 0.75 6.55
C HIS A 286 22.95 -0.24 6.48
N GLU A 287 24.14 0.18 6.94
CA GLU A 287 25.39 -0.57 6.68
C GLU A 287 25.39 -1.92 7.44
N THR A 288 24.83 -1.93 8.66
CA THR A 288 24.84 -3.12 9.50
C THR A 288 23.80 -4.15 9.08
N SER A 289 22.58 -3.72 8.76
CA SER A 289 21.51 -4.61 8.28
C SER A 289 21.87 -5.21 6.91
N SER A 290 22.36 -4.40 5.97
CA SER A 290 22.73 -4.88 4.63
C SER A 290 23.85 -5.93 4.67
N THR A 291 24.87 -5.71 5.50
CA THR A 291 25.97 -6.67 5.66
C THR A 291 25.49 -7.96 6.34
N THR A 292 24.62 -7.85 7.35
CA THR A 292 24.03 -9.03 8.00
C THR A 292 23.17 -9.84 7.03
N LEU A 293 22.34 -9.18 6.21
CA LEU A 293 21.55 -9.85 5.16
C LEU A 293 22.45 -10.59 4.16
N SER A 294 23.55 -9.97 3.78
CA SER A 294 24.51 -10.57 2.86
C SER A 294 25.07 -11.86 3.46
N PHE A 295 25.57 -11.82 4.70
CA PHE A 295 26.04 -13.02 5.39
C PHE A 295 24.94 -14.07 5.64
N ALA A 296 23.68 -13.67 5.85
CA ALA A 296 22.58 -14.61 5.92
C ALA A 296 22.42 -15.39 4.60
N LEU A 297 22.41 -14.67 3.46
CA LEU A 297 22.34 -15.29 2.13
C LEU A 297 23.56 -16.17 1.85
N PHE A 298 24.76 -15.75 2.27
CA PHE A 298 25.98 -16.56 2.18
C PHE A 298 25.82 -17.91 2.87
N GLU A 299 25.32 -17.93 4.11
CA GLU A 299 25.11 -19.19 4.84
C GLU A 299 23.96 -20.03 4.27
N LEU A 300 22.90 -19.41 3.74
CA LEU A 300 21.81 -20.11 3.07
C LEU A 300 22.24 -20.80 1.77
N VAL A 301 23.21 -20.22 1.06
CA VAL A 301 23.80 -20.81 -0.14
C VAL A 301 24.71 -21.99 0.21
N ARG A 302 25.44 -21.90 1.33
CA ARG A 302 26.25 -23.01 1.84
C ARG A 302 25.41 -24.14 2.43
N ASN A 303 24.16 -23.86 2.78
CA ASN A 303 23.21 -24.83 3.34
C ASN A 303 21.89 -24.86 2.52
N PRO A 304 21.89 -25.46 1.31
CA PRO A 304 20.69 -25.50 0.46
C PRO A 304 19.49 -26.19 1.10
N GLU A 305 19.72 -27.15 1.99
CA GLU A 305 18.67 -27.81 2.77
C GLU A 305 17.96 -26.81 3.69
N LEU A 306 18.72 -26.00 4.43
CA LEU A 306 18.19 -24.96 5.30
C LEU A 306 17.36 -23.95 4.50
N GLN A 307 17.87 -23.50 3.35
CA GLN A 307 17.13 -22.62 2.43
C GLN A 307 15.77 -23.24 2.02
N SER A 308 15.74 -24.55 1.75
CA SER A 308 14.53 -25.29 1.41
C SER A 308 13.56 -25.43 2.58
N ARG A 309 14.07 -25.68 3.80
CA ARG A 309 13.26 -25.78 5.03
C ARG A 309 12.60 -24.45 5.38
N ILE A 310 13.34 -23.34 5.32
CA ILE A 310 12.78 -21.99 5.54
C ILE A 310 11.73 -21.67 4.47
N ARG A 311 11.98 -22.01 3.21
CA ARG A 311 10.98 -21.83 2.15
C ARG A 311 9.69 -22.60 2.42
N LYS A 312 9.77 -23.83 2.93
CA LYS A 312 8.58 -24.60 3.34
C LYS A 312 7.83 -23.93 4.49
N GLU A 313 8.55 -23.42 5.50
CA GLU A 313 7.95 -22.69 6.62
C GLU A 313 7.21 -21.42 6.13
N ILE A 314 7.84 -20.62 5.27
CA ILE A 314 7.22 -19.42 4.67
C ILE A 314 5.93 -19.80 3.93
N ARG A 315 5.96 -20.87 3.11
CA ARG A 315 4.78 -21.34 2.36
C ARG A 315 3.65 -21.81 3.27
N SER A 316 3.98 -22.44 4.41
CA SER A 316 2.99 -22.85 5.40
C SER A 316 2.28 -21.63 6.01
N VAL A 317 3.03 -20.58 6.31
CA VAL A 317 2.44 -19.34 6.85
C VAL A 317 1.65 -18.59 5.79
N GLU A 318 2.10 -18.55 4.53
CA GLU A 318 1.30 -18.00 3.41
C GLU A 318 -0.09 -18.65 3.33
N LYS A 319 -0.15 -19.98 3.50
CA LYS A 319 -1.43 -20.70 3.55
C LYS A 319 -2.32 -20.24 4.71
N ASN A 320 -1.76 -20.06 5.92
CA ASN A 320 -2.52 -19.56 7.07
C ASN A 320 -3.02 -18.12 6.86
N ILE A 321 -2.23 -17.29 6.15
CA ILE A 321 -2.61 -15.91 5.77
C ILE A 321 -3.79 -15.94 4.78
N GLU A 322 -3.75 -16.84 3.81
CA GLU A 322 -4.85 -17.04 2.86
C GLU A 322 -6.12 -17.55 3.57
N GLU A 323 -5.98 -18.48 4.52
CA GLU A 323 -7.09 -19.04 5.29
C GLU A 323 -7.80 -17.99 6.17
N ARG A 324 -7.06 -17.01 6.71
CA ARG A 324 -7.64 -15.88 7.45
C ARG A 324 -8.14 -14.73 6.56
N GLY A 325 -8.00 -14.83 5.24
CA GLY A 325 -8.50 -13.85 4.27
C GLY A 325 -7.63 -12.59 4.10
N ASP A 326 -6.38 -12.64 4.54
CA ASP A 326 -5.39 -11.57 4.36
C ASP A 326 -4.55 -11.78 3.10
N THR A 327 -3.83 -10.74 2.66
CA THR A 327 -2.99 -10.80 1.43
C THR A 327 -1.53 -10.42 1.67
N ARG A 328 -1.16 -10.07 2.90
CA ARG A 328 0.20 -9.61 3.25
C ARG A 328 0.63 -10.22 4.58
N PHE A 329 1.93 -10.46 4.71
CA PHE A 329 2.54 -10.76 6.00
C PHE A 329 2.34 -9.57 6.96
N THR A 330 2.25 -9.87 8.24
CA THR A 330 2.32 -8.94 9.36
C THR A 330 3.57 -9.24 10.18
N ALA A 331 3.98 -8.32 11.05
CA ALA A 331 5.10 -8.58 11.97
C ALA A 331 4.84 -9.82 12.85
N GLN A 332 3.58 -10.09 13.21
CA GLN A 332 3.18 -11.25 13.98
C GLN A 332 3.42 -12.57 13.24
N ASP A 333 3.28 -12.57 11.90
CA ASP A 333 3.49 -13.77 11.08
C ASP A 333 4.96 -14.18 11.06
N LEU A 334 5.86 -13.21 10.96
CA LEU A 334 7.30 -13.46 11.00
C LEU A 334 7.74 -13.92 12.40
N GLU A 335 7.14 -13.38 13.46
CA GLU A 335 7.34 -13.87 14.84
C GLU A 335 6.87 -15.33 15.00
N SER A 336 5.92 -15.79 14.19
CA SER A 336 5.41 -17.17 14.19
C SER A 336 6.25 -18.17 13.38
N MET A 337 7.33 -17.73 12.72
CA MET A 337 8.24 -18.57 11.94
C MET A 337 9.50 -18.92 12.76
N PRO A 338 9.49 -20.01 13.55
CA PRO A 338 10.60 -20.35 14.44
C PRO A 338 11.91 -20.61 13.70
N LEU A 339 11.91 -21.27 12.55
CA LEU A 339 13.14 -21.58 11.81
C LEU A 339 13.74 -20.34 11.16
N LEU A 340 12.93 -19.45 10.59
CA LEU A 340 13.38 -18.13 10.13
C LEU A 340 13.98 -17.33 11.29
N GLY A 341 13.28 -17.26 12.43
CA GLY A 341 13.77 -16.56 13.63
C GLY A 341 15.08 -17.15 14.16
N ALA A 342 15.21 -18.48 14.16
CA ALA A 342 16.42 -19.20 14.49
C ALA A 342 17.58 -18.88 13.53
N THR A 343 17.31 -18.80 12.22
CA THR A 343 18.30 -18.47 11.20
C THR A 343 18.82 -17.05 11.35
N VAL A 344 17.94 -16.08 11.68
CA VAL A 344 18.35 -14.70 11.97
C VAL A 344 19.21 -14.62 13.22
N LYS A 345 18.83 -15.32 14.31
CA LYS A 345 19.65 -15.41 15.52
C LYS A 345 21.02 -16.00 15.21
N GLU A 346 21.05 -17.08 14.43
CA GLU A 346 22.28 -17.76 14.06
C GLU A 346 23.17 -16.92 13.17
N THR A 347 22.62 -16.18 12.21
CA THR A 347 23.36 -15.21 11.40
C THR A 347 24.00 -14.13 12.27
N LEU A 348 23.22 -13.53 13.18
CA LEU A 348 23.72 -12.48 14.09
C LEU A 348 24.78 -13.01 15.06
N ARG A 349 24.69 -14.29 15.46
CA ARG A 349 25.71 -14.97 16.26
C ARG A 349 26.97 -15.22 15.44
N PHE A 350 26.81 -15.79 14.26
CA PHE A 350 27.89 -16.34 13.44
C PHE A 350 28.69 -15.27 12.71
N HIS A 351 28.03 -14.22 12.25
CA HIS A 351 28.62 -13.09 11.52
C HIS A 351 28.30 -11.77 12.23
N PRO A 352 28.86 -11.52 13.43
CA PRO A 352 28.58 -10.30 14.16
C PRO A 352 29.25 -9.09 13.47
N VAL A 353 28.44 -8.27 12.81
CA VAL A 353 28.93 -7.10 12.05
C VAL A 353 29.70 -6.12 12.94
N ALA A 354 29.25 -5.93 14.19
CA ALA A 354 30.02 -5.24 15.22
C ALA A 354 30.95 -6.23 15.94
N MET A 355 32.20 -6.33 15.47
CA MET A 355 33.16 -7.35 15.94
C MET A 355 33.81 -7.05 17.30
N HIS A 356 34.19 -5.80 17.56
CA HIS A 356 34.97 -5.44 18.74
C HIS A 356 34.38 -4.24 19.48
N LEU A 357 34.20 -4.41 20.80
CA LEU A 357 33.69 -3.38 21.71
C LEU A 357 34.82 -2.80 22.55
N PHE A 358 35.46 -1.73 22.06
CA PHE A 358 36.57 -1.08 22.75
C PHE A 358 36.10 -0.24 23.95
N ARG A 359 36.72 -0.45 25.12
CA ARG A 359 36.51 0.36 26.33
C ARG A 359 37.83 0.66 27.07
N VAL A 360 37.78 1.66 27.94
CA VAL A 360 38.84 1.99 28.91
C VAL A 360 38.23 2.15 30.30
N ALA A 361 38.90 1.60 31.31
CA ALA A 361 38.53 1.77 32.71
C ALA A 361 38.81 3.20 33.17
N VAL A 362 37.81 3.89 33.76
CA VAL A 362 38.03 5.25 34.30
C VAL A 362 38.47 5.27 35.77
N GLU A 363 38.29 4.15 36.45
CA GLU A 363 38.68 3.86 37.83
C GLU A 363 39.07 2.38 37.92
N ASP A 364 39.66 1.98 39.04
CA ASP A 364 39.94 0.56 39.30
C ASP A 364 38.62 -0.22 39.38
N ASP A 365 38.54 -1.37 38.74
CA ASP A 365 37.35 -2.24 38.76
C ASP A 365 37.76 -3.71 38.91
N ILE A 366 36.83 -4.55 39.35
CA ILE A 366 37.02 -5.99 39.50
C ILE A 366 36.12 -6.69 38.49
N LEU A 367 36.73 -7.52 37.63
CA LEU A 367 36.03 -8.32 36.65
C LEU A 367 35.79 -9.73 37.20
N PRO A 368 34.54 -10.12 37.52
CA PRO A 368 34.24 -11.50 37.86
C PRO A 368 34.40 -12.39 36.63
N LEU A 369 34.88 -13.62 36.84
CA LEU A 369 35.10 -14.58 35.76
C LEU A 369 34.07 -15.71 35.81
N SER A 370 33.56 -16.13 34.66
CA SER A 370 32.67 -17.30 34.57
C SER A 370 33.41 -18.59 34.91
N LYS A 371 34.68 -18.68 34.51
CA LYS A 371 35.62 -19.75 34.85
C LYS A 371 36.89 -19.16 35.45
N PRO A 372 37.45 -19.77 36.51
CA PRO A 372 38.69 -19.28 37.09
C PRO A 372 39.86 -19.39 36.12
N ILE A 373 40.82 -18.47 36.23
CA ILE A 373 42.07 -18.46 35.47
C ILE A 373 43.21 -18.88 36.38
N ILE A 374 44.07 -19.78 35.91
CA ILE A 374 45.28 -20.18 36.62
C ILE A 374 46.45 -19.30 36.14
N THR A 375 47.09 -18.59 37.07
CA THR A 375 48.24 -17.73 36.75
C THR A 375 49.50 -18.55 36.49
N THR A 376 50.57 -17.90 35.99
CA THR A 376 51.88 -18.53 35.83
C THR A 376 52.53 -18.95 37.15
N THR A 377 52.05 -18.42 38.29
CA THR A 377 52.50 -18.80 39.64
C THR A 377 51.66 -19.95 40.23
N GLY A 378 50.64 -20.44 39.52
CA GLY A 378 49.74 -21.51 39.97
C GLY A 378 48.54 -21.02 40.79
N GLU A 379 48.38 -19.71 40.97
CA GLU A 379 47.25 -19.12 41.70
C GLU A 379 45.96 -19.21 40.88
N ILE A 380 44.85 -19.56 41.53
CA ILE A 380 43.52 -19.66 40.91
C ILE A 380 42.78 -18.34 41.15
N LEU A 381 42.56 -17.57 40.09
CA LEU A 381 41.84 -16.31 40.13
C LEU A 381 40.38 -16.50 39.68
N HIS A 382 39.44 -16.19 40.56
CA HIS A 382 38.00 -16.14 40.24
C HIS A 382 37.54 -14.76 39.76
N GLU A 383 38.37 -13.75 40.00
CA GLU A 383 38.14 -12.37 39.61
C GLU A 383 39.46 -11.72 39.20
N LEU A 384 39.38 -10.72 38.32
CA LEU A 384 40.53 -10.00 37.80
C LEU A 384 40.45 -8.54 38.24
N VAL A 385 41.44 -8.09 39.00
CA VAL A 385 41.61 -6.67 39.33
C VAL A 385 42.12 -5.93 38.11
N VAL A 386 41.39 -4.91 37.68
CA VAL A 386 41.73 -4.10 36.50
C VAL A 386 41.97 -2.66 36.92
N PRO A 387 43.23 -2.17 36.82
CA PRO A 387 43.55 -0.78 37.15
C PRO A 387 42.91 0.22 36.20
N LYS A 388 42.69 1.44 36.69
CA LYS A 388 42.33 2.61 35.91
C LYS A 388 43.24 2.78 34.70
N GLY A 389 42.65 3.12 33.55
CA GLY A 389 43.36 3.30 32.29
C GLY A 389 43.59 2.00 31.50
N THR A 390 43.27 0.84 32.08
CA THR A 390 43.32 -0.43 31.34
C THR A 390 42.32 -0.40 30.18
N ARG A 391 42.80 -0.80 29.00
CA ARG A 391 42.01 -0.88 27.78
C ARG A 391 41.55 -2.30 27.56
N ILE A 392 40.32 -2.44 27.10
CA ILE A 392 39.72 -3.75 26.84
C ILE A 392 39.09 -3.78 25.46
N VAL A 393 39.17 -4.94 24.83
CA VAL A 393 38.49 -5.29 23.59
C VAL A 393 37.47 -6.37 23.93
N GLY A 394 36.20 -6.01 24.02
CA GLY A 394 35.14 -7.01 24.10
C GLY A 394 35.04 -7.71 22.75
N SER A 395 35.46 -8.98 22.68
CA SER A 395 35.41 -9.76 21.43
C SER A 395 34.03 -10.39 21.28
N VAL A 396 33.22 -9.80 20.40
CA VAL A 396 31.91 -10.33 20.02
C VAL A 396 32.04 -11.68 19.30
N PRO A 397 32.94 -11.90 18.32
CA PRO A 397 33.06 -13.20 17.67
C PRO A 397 33.47 -14.29 18.65
N ALA A 398 34.46 -14.07 19.53
CA ALA A 398 34.87 -15.07 20.52
C ALA A 398 33.77 -15.36 21.56
N TYR A 399 33.02 -14.35 22.02
CA TYR A 399 31.88 -14.58 22.91
C TYR A 399 30.78 -15.38 22.21
N ASN A 400 30.39 -14.97 21.00
CA ASN A 400 29.34 -15.65 20.22
C ASN A 400 29.74 -17.08 19.79
N ARG A 401 31.02 -17.46 19.92
CA ARG A 401 31.58 -18.80 19.71
C ARG A 401 31.95 -19.55 20.97
N ASN A 402 31.67 -18.99 22.14
CA ASN A 402 32.01 -19.64 23.39
C ASN A 402 31.21 -20.94 23.58
N LYS A 403 31.91 -22.07 23.67
CA LYS A 403 31.32 -23.41 23.83
C LYS A 403 30.51 -23.54 25.13
N ASP A 404 30.88 -22.79 26.16
CA ASP A 404 30.17 -22.79 27.44
C ASP A 404 28.78 -22.13 27.35
N VAL A 405 28.59 -21.27 26.35
CA VAL A 405 27.34 -20.53 26.13
C VAL A 405 26.52 -21.19 25.02
N PHE A 406 27.17 -21.59 23.92
CA PHE A 406 26.52 -22.07 22.71
C PHE A 406 26.78 -23.56 22.42
N GLY A 407 27.31 -24.33 23.36
CA GLY A 407 27.57 -25.76 23.16
C GLY A 407 28.78 -26.06 22.27
N ASP A 408 29.10 -27.35 22.13
CA ASP A 408 30.33 -27.81 21.44
C ASP A 408 30.35 -27.51 19.94
N ASP A 409 29.17 -27.44 19.33
CA ASP A 409 28.96 -27.09 17.91
C ASP A 409 29.02 -25.57 17.67
N SER A 410 29.51 -24.77 18.62
CA SER A 410 29.49 -23.30 18.55
C SER A 410 30.17 -22.74 17.29
N PHE A 411 31.14 -23.45 16.71
CA PHE A 411 31.86 -23.04 15.49
C PHE A 411 31.15 -23.45 14.18
N GLU A 412 30.03 -24.17 14.27
CA GLU A 412 29.18 -24.54 13.14
C GLU A 412 28.00 -23.58 13.02
N PHE A 413 27.58 -23.30 11.78
CA PHE A 413 26.38 -22.51 11.52
C PHE A 413 25.17 -23.44 11.63
N ASN A 414 24.52 -23.43 12.79
CA ASN A 414 23.43 -24.33 13.11
C ASN A 414 22.24 -23.56 13.66
N PRO A 415 21.21 -23.25 12.85
CA PRO A 415 19.98 -22.63 13.34
C PRO A 415 19.17 -23.54 14.29
N ASP A 416 19.25 -24.86 14.19
CA ASP A 416 18.41 -25.77 14.97
C ASP A 416 18.70 -25.69 16.48
N ARG A 417 19.89 -25.21 16.87
CA ARG A 417 20.23 -24.91 18.28
C ARG A 417 19.23 -23.99 18.99
N TRP A 418 18.52 -23.16 18.23
CA TRP A 418 17.56 -22.20 18.76
C TRP A 418 16.15 -22.76 18.88
N LEU A 419 15.92 -23.95 18.30
CA LEU A 419 14.65 -24.68 18.35
C LEU A 419 14.64 -25.68 19.52
N GLU A 420 15.82 -26.14 19.95
CA GLU A 420 15.98 -27.06 21.07
C GLU A 420 16.11 -26.31 22.41
N SER A 421 15.24 -26.63 23.37
CA SER A 421 15.29 -26.01 24.70
C SER A 421 16.53 -26.48 25.46
N GLY A 422 17.33 -25.53 25.97
CA GLY A 422 18.49 -25.82 26.84
C GLY A 422 19.83 -25.95 26.11
N HIS A 423 19.87 -25.90 24.78
CA HIS A 423 21.14 -25.93 24.02
C HIS A 423 21.99 -24.67 24.24
N VAL A 424 21.34 -23.51 24.41
CA VAL A 424 22.02 -22.25 24.74
C VAL A 424 21.97 -22.01 26.23
N ASN A 425 23.14 -21.96 26.87
CA ASN A 425 23.26 -21.64 28.28
C ASN A 425 22.98 -20.13 28.50
N ASN A 426 21.99 -19.85 29.37
CA ASN A 426 21.55 -18.50 29.71
C ASN A 426 21.80 -18.13 31.19
N ASP A 427 22.65 -18.88 31.91
CA ASP A 427 23.02 -18.62 33.31
C ASP A 427 23.57 -17.19 33.49
N VAL A 428 24.30 -16.70 32.48
CA VAL A 428 24.75 -15.32 32.40
C VAL A 428 24.14 -14.68 31.17
N SER A 429 23.10 -13.87 31.38
CA SER A 429 22.49 -13.08 30.30
C SER A 429 23.38 -11.90 29.90
N LEU A 430 23.75 -11.85 28.62
CA LEU A 430 24.45 -10.76 27.97
C LEU A 430 23.71 -10.33 26.70
N GLY A 431 23.57 -9.02 26.53
CA GLY A 431 22.95 -8.42 25.35
C GLY A 431 21.43 -8.33 25.43
N VAL A 432 20.83 -7.75 24.39
CA VAL A 432 19.38 -7.44 24.36
C VAL A 432 18.55 -8.42 23.55
N TYR A 433 19.20 -9.35 22.83
CA TYR A 433 18.54 -10.30 21.95
C TYR A 433 19.30 -11.63 21.93
N ALA A 434 18.62 -12.72 22.25
CA ALA A 434 19.10 -14.10 22.14
C ALA A 434 20.46 -14.41 22.82
N ASN A 435 20.76 -13.75 23.94
CA ASN A 435 22.04 -13.85 24.65
C ASN A 435 23.28 -13.51 23.78
N LEU A 436 23.10 -12.67 22.74
CA LEU A 436 24.14 -12.28 21.80
C LEU A 436 24.79 -10.94 22.18
N ALA A 437 26.12 -10.87 22.08
CA ALA A 437 26.86 -9.62 22.25
C ALA A 437 26.76 -8.69 21.03
N THR A 438 26.18 -9.15 19.92
CA THR A 438 26.09 -8.45 18.62
C THR A 438 25.43 -7.06 18.72
N PHE A 439 24.43 -6.91 19.58
CA PHE A 439 23.77 -5.63 19.82
C PHE A 439 24.29 -4.90 21.05
N SER A 440 25.44 -5.30 21.61
CA SER A 440 25.98 -4.83 22.89
C SER A 440 24.98 -5.04 24.05
N ALA A 441 25.35 -4.65 25.26
CA ALA A 441 24.55 -4.82 26.47
C ALA A 441 24.38 -3.52 27.27
N GLY A 442 23.46 -3.56 28.24
CA GLY A 442 23.26 -2.50 29.23
C GLY A 442 22.92 -1.13 28.67
N ILE A 443 23.45 -0.10 29.32
CA ILE A 443 23.16 1.31 29.02
C ILE A 443 23.57 1.74 27.60
N ARG A 444 24.47 0.99 26.95
CA ARG A 444 24.95 1.23 25.58
C ARG A 444 24.55 0.10 24.62
N SER A 445 23.50 -0.64 24.93
CA SER A 445 22.88 -1.57 23.98
C SER A 445 22.34 -0.83 22.75
N CYS A 446 22.30 -1.49 21.60
CA CYS A 446 21.70 -0.96 20.39
C CYS A 446 20.23 -0.58 20.66
N ILE A 447 19.84 0.64 20.31
CA ILE A 447 18.43 1.06 20.43
C ILE A 447 17.57 0.46 19.33
N GLY A 448 18.12 0.25 18.13
CA GLY A 448 17.41 -0.21 16.95
C GLY A 448 17.37 -1.73 16.76
N TRP A 449 17.68 -2.55 17.78
CA TRP A 449 17.81 -3.99 17.56
C TRP A 449 16.50 -4.67 17.09
N ARG A 450 15.33 -4.21 17.58
CA ARG A 450 14.02 -4.74 17.16
C ARG A 450 13.72 -4.40 15.71
N PHE A 451 14.04 -3.16 15.32
CA PHE A 451 13.96 -2.68 13.96
C PHE A 451 14.80 -3.57 13.04
N ALA A 452 16.08 -3.77 13.39
CA ALA A 452 16.99 -4.59 12.62
C ALA A 452 16.49 -6.04 12.47
N VAL A 453 16.05 -6.69 13.54
CA VAL A 453 15.54 -8.08 13.45
C VAL A 453 14.33 -8.19 12.52
N LEU A 454 13.36 -7.27 12.63
CA LEU A 454 12.18 -7.26 11.75
C LEU A 454 12.54 -6.96 10.29
N GLU A 455 13.47 -6.04 10.06
CA GLU A 455 14.00 -5.73 8.74
C GLU A 455 14.68 -6.96 8.12
N LEU A 456 15.57 -7.64 8.86
CA LEU A 456 16.24 -8.86 8.41
C LEU A 456 15.24 -9.95 8.02
N GLN A 457 14.23 -10.17 8.86
CA GLN A 457 13.19 -11.17 8.59
C GLN A 457 12.35 -10.81 7.35
N ALA A 458 11.93 -9.54 7.21
CA ALA A 458 11.15 -9.09 6.07
C ALA A 458 11.88 -9.31 4.74
N PHE A 459 13.16 -8.93 4.69
CA PHE A 459 14.00 -9.14 3.51
C PHE A 459 14.22 -10.62 3.22
N LEU A 460 14.55 -11.44 4.23
CA LEU A 460 14.77 -12.88 4.02
C LEU A 460 13.50 -13.59 3.55
N VAL A 461 12.32 -13.23 4.07
CA VAL A 461 11.03 -13.79 3.60
C VAL A 461 10.83 -13.47 2.12
N GLU A 462 10.96 -12.21 1.71
CA GLU A 462 10.76 -11.79 0.33
C GLU A 462 11.80 -12.38 -0.63
N LEU A 463 13.06 -12.50 -0.21
CA LEU A 463 14.13 -13.06 -1.02
C LEU A 463 13.97 -14.58 -1.19
N ILE A 464 13.77 -15.33 -0.10
CA ILE A 464 13.70 -16.81 -0.13
C ILE A 464 12.41 -17.30 -0.81
N ARG A 465 11.30 -16.55 -0.68
CA ARG A 465 10.03 -16.92 -1.34
C ARG A 465 10.08 -16.75 -2.86
N ASN A 466 10.87 -15.78 -3.36
CA ASN A 466 10.93 -15.43 -4.79
C ASN A 466 12.13 -16.07 -5.51
N PHE A 467 13.24 -16.27 -4.82
CA PHE A 467 14.49 -16.70 -5.42
C PHE A 467 15.07 -17.95 -4.79
N GLU A 468 15.89 -18.62 -5.58
CA GLU A 468 16.81 -19.65 -5.15
C GLU A 468 18.23 -19.14 -5.35
N PHE A 469 19.04 -19.27 -4.31
CA PHE A 469 20.41 -18.77 -4.30
C PHE A 469 21.40 -19.93 -4.41
N GLU A 470 22.37 -19.79 -5.31
CA GLU A 470 23.45 -20.73 -5.57
C GLU A 470 24.82 -20.06 -5.39
N ALA A 471 25.81 -20.89 -5.05
CA ALA A 471 27.18 -20.46 -4.87
C ALA A 471 27.82 -20.06 -6.19
N THR A 472 28.71 -19.07 -6.14
CA THR A 472 29.65 -18.80 -7.23
C THR A 472 31.06 -19.21 -6.80
N PRO A 473 31.99 -19.51 -7.73
CA PRO A 473 33.37 -19.84 -7.38
C PRO A 473 34.08 -18.76 -6.56
N ALA A 474 33.65 -17.50 -6.69
CA ALA A 474 34.19 -16.39 -5.92
C ALA A 474 33.90 -16.50 -4.41
N LEU A 475 32.92 -17.29 -3.99
CA LEU A 475 32.58 -17.47 -2.56
C LEU A 475 33.67 -18.19 -1.77
N GLU A 476 34.50 -19.01 -2.40
CA GLU A 476 35.62 -19.69 -1.75
C GLU A 476 36.70 -18.71 -1.27
N ARG A 477 36.76 -17.52 -1.88
CA ARG A 477 37.73 -16.46 -1.61
C ARG A 477 37.14 -15.33 -0.76
N ILE A 478 35.95 -15.49 -0.20
CA ILE A 478 35.33 -14.47 0.65
C ILE A 478 36.12 -14.32 1.94
N ARG A 479 36.53 -13.08 2.22
CA ARG A 479 37.17 -12.67 3.46
C ARG A 479 36.21 -11.83 4.29
N ARG A 480 36.25 -12.03 5.61
CA ARG A 480 35.60 -11.16 6.60
C ARG A 480 36.57 -10.03 6.94
N GLU A 481 36.55 -8.95 6.18
CA GLU A 481 37.48 -7.84 6.32
C GLU A 481 37.18 -6.99 7.56
N THR A 482 38.22 -6.64 8.30
CA THR A 482 38.14 -5.79 9.50
C THR A 482 38.09 -4.32 9.10
N ALA A 483 36.93 -3.85 8.65
CA ALA A 483 36.76 -2.51 8.09
C ALA A 483 35.78 -1.65 8.91
N PHE A 484 36.08 -1.47 10.21
CA PHE A 484 35.21 -0.90 11.25
C PHE A 484 33.97 -1.74 11.58
N VAL A 485 33.25 -2.17 10.54
CA VAL A 485 32.31 -3.27 10.57
C VAL A 485 32.91 -4.46 9.81
N MET A 486 32.47 -5.67 10.14
CA MET A 486 32.82 -6.85 9.36
C MET A 486 32.29 -6.67 7.94
N THR A 487 33.16 -6.56 6.94
CA THR A 487 32.76 -6.34 5.55
C THR A 487 33.16 -7.55 4.69
N PRO A 488 32.25 -8.14 3.90
CA PRO A 488 32.60 -9.22 2.98
C PRO A 488 33.37 -8.66 1.79
N THR A 489 34.58 -9.17 1.56
CA THR A 489 35.42 -8.80 0.40
C THR A 489 35.91 -10.06 -0.28
N ILE A 490 36.36 -9.96 -1.54
CA ILE A 490 37.07 -11.06 -2.20
C ILE A 490 38.56 -10.89 -1.94
N GLU A 491 39.25 -11.99 -1.62
CA GLU A 491 40.69 -11.99 -1.41
C GLU A 491 41.44 -11.40 -2.61
N GLY A 492 42.24 -10.36 -2.36
CA GLY A 492 43.00 -9.64 -3.38
C GLY A 492 42.23 -8.55 -4.13
N GLU A 493 40.96 -8.28 -3.79
CA GLU A 493 40.10 -7.30 -4.48
C GLU A 493 39.51 -6.23 -3.54
N LEU A 494 40.23 -5.90 -2.45
CA LEU A 494 39.76 -4.97 -1.42
C LEU A 494 39.32 -3.60 -1.97
N GLU A 495 39.98 -3.14 -3.03
CA GLU A 495 39.70 -1.87 -3.72
C GLU A 495 38.32 -1.81 -4.37
N LYS A 496 37.72 -2.97 -4.68
CA LYS A 496 36.35 -3.06 -5.22
C LYS A 496 35.29 -2.92 -4.13
N GLY A 497 35.68 -2.92 -2.86
CA GLY A 497 34.79 -2.73 -1.73
C GLY A 497 34.04 -4.01 -1.33
N SER A 498 32.81 -3.84 -0.85
CA SER A 498 32.00 -4.97 -0.37
C SER A 498 31.53 -5.85 -1.52
N GLN A 499 31.84 -7.15 -1.45
CA GLN A 499 31.60 -8.11 -2.52
C GLN A 499 31.02 -9.40 -1.96
N MET A 500 29.88 -9.82 -2.52
CA MET A 500 29.28 -11.12 -2.29
C MET A 500 28.50 -11.56 -3.53
N PRO A 501 29.19 -12.05 -4.58
CA PRO A 501 28.55 -12.48 -5.80
C PRO A 501 27.80 -13.80 -5.59
N LEU A 502 26.47 -13.75 -5.60
CA LEU A 502 25.60 -14.93 -5.53
C LEU A 502 24.87 -15.12 -6.85
N LYS A 503 24.77 -16.37 -7.30
CA LYS A 503 23.94 -16.71 -8.44
C LYS A 503 22.50 -16.80 -7.96
N CYS A 504 21.65 -15.98 -8.55
CA CYS A 504 20.24 -15.87 -8.19
C CYS A 504 19.39 -16.40 -9.33
N LEU A 505 18.56 -17.40 -9.03
CA LEU A 505 17.59 -17.98 -9.94
C LEU A 505 16.20 -17.61 -9.45
N VAL A 506 15.28 -17.33 -10.36
CA VAL A 506 13.87 -17.27 -9.97
C VAL A 506 13.48 -18.69 -9.52
N SER A 507 12.99 -18.83 -8.30
CA SER A 507 12.73 -20.16 -7.72
C SER A 507 11.90 -21.01 -8.68
N VAL A 508 12.32 -22.27 -8.89
CA VAL A 508 11.82 -23.13 -9.98
C VAL A 508 10.32 -23.46 -9.86
N CYS A 509 9.68 -23.20 -8.71
CA CYS A 509 8.22 -23.19 -8.60
C CYS A 509 7.55 -22.07 -9.41
N LYS A 510 8.23 -20.96 -9.68
CA LYS A 510 7.83 -19.95 -10.66
C LYS A 510 8.38 -20.24 -12.07
N ILE A 511 9.46 -21.01 -12.29
CA ILE A 511 10.00 -21.28 -13.64
C ILE A 511 9.37 -22.52 -14.30
N LEU A 512 9.19 -23.64 -13.60
CA LEU A 512 8.44 -24.78 -14.15
C LEU A 512 6.95 -24.45 -14.24
N HIS A 513 6.43 -23.59 -13.35
CA HIS A 513 5.11 -22.99 -13.56
C HIS A 513 5.17 -21.97 -14.70
N ASN A 514 6.00 -20.93 -14.72
CA ASN A 514 5.97 -19.92 -15.81
C ASN A 514 6.51 -20.37 -17.16
N ILE A 515 7.25 -21.47 -17.31
CA ILE A 515 7.79 -21.91 -18.61
C ILE A 515 7.10 -23.16 -19.11
N SER A 516 6.66 -24.08 -18.24
CA SER A 516 5.61 -25.01 -18.64
C SER A 516 4.32 -24.25 -18.89
N VAL A 517 3.98 -23.18 -18.17
CA VAL A 517 2.85 -22.31 -18.48
C VAL A 517 3.19 -21.41 -19.65
N ARG A 518 4.34 -20.74 -19.82
CA ARG A 518 4.56 -19.95 -21.06
C ARG A 518 4.63 -20.80 -22.33
N ILE A 519 5.24 -21.97 -22.32
CA ILE A 519 5.36 -22.84 -23.51
C ILE A 519 4.11 -23.70 -23.68
N LYS A 520 3.47 -24.21 -22.60
CA LYS A 520 2.13 -24.83 -22.74
C LYS A 520 1.09 -23.77 -23.03
N MET A 521 1.02 -22.62 -22.37
CA MET A 521 0.06 -21.51 -22.57
C MET A 521 0.24 -20.80 -23.91
N ALA A 522 1.46 -20.61 -24.44
CA ALA A 522 1.62 -20.16 -25.83
C ALA A 522 1.21 -21.26 -26.84
N ARG A 523 1.45 -22.55 -26.54
CA ARG A 523 0.92 -23.68 -27.31
C ARG A 523 -0.53 -24.07 -26.98
N PHE A 524 -1.17 -23.47 -25.98
CA PHE A 524 -2.51 -23.79 -25.47
C PHE A 524 -3.45 -22.64 -25.82
N ILE A 525 -2.98 -21.40 -25.86
CA ILE A 525 -3.69 -20.28 -26.49
C ILE A 525 -3.75 -20.48 -28.01
N TYR A 526 -2.76 -21.14 -28.62
CA TYR A 526 -2.77 -21.49 -30.04
C TYR A 526 -3.37 -22.88 -30.36
N LYS A 527 -3.70 -23.69 -29.33
CA LYS A 527 -4.12 -25.10 -29.53
C LYS A 527 -5.11 -25.64 -28.48
N ALA A 528 -5.78 -24.79 -27.70
CA ALA A 528 -6.85 -25.18 -26.81
C ALA A 528 -8.11 -25.43 -27.63
N GLU A 529 -8.21 -26.65 -28.14
CA GLU A 529 -9.51 -27.30 -28.18
C GLU A 529 -10.08 -27.33 -26.76
N SER A 530 -11.38 -27.02 -26.68
CA SER A 530 -12.36 -27.02 -25.59
C SER A 530 -12.21 -27.99 -24.39
N SER A 531 -11.26 -28.93 -24.37
CA SER A 531 -11.18 -30.05 -23.43
C SER A 531 -10.61 -29.74 -22.04
N PHE A 532 -9.66 -28.80 -21.90
CA PHE A 532 -8.91 -28.64 -20.63
C PHE A 532 -9.60 -27.71 -19.62
N VAL A 533 -10.34 -26.70 -20.08
CA VAL A 533 -11.21 -25.88 -19.22
C VAL A 533 -12.37 -26.72 -18.67
N VAL A 534 -12.89 -27.65 -19.49
CA VAL A 534 -13.89 -28.64 -19.08
C VAL A 534 -13.36 -29.61 -18.01
N LYS A 535 -12.06 -29.96 -18.02
CA LYS A 535 -11.46 -30.87 -17.03
C LYS A 535 -11.24 -30.24 -15.65
N ILE A 536 -10.98 -28.93 -15.56
CA ILE A 536 -10.95 -28.22 -14.28
C ILE A 536 -12.37 -28.08 -13.72
N TRP A 537 -13.38 -27.90 -14.59
CA TRP A 537 -14.79 -27.91 -14.20
C TRP A 537 -15.22 -29.26 -13.61
N ILE A 538 -14.93 -30.40 -14.27
CA ILE A 538 -15.29 -31.75 -13.77
C ILE A 538 -14.77 -32.02 -12.34
N PHE A 539 -13.68 -31.37 -11.91
CA PHE A 539 -13.10 -31.57 -10.58
C PHE A 539 -13.61 -30.59 -9.50
N THR A 540 -14.27 -29.49 -9.88
CA THR A 540 -14.77 -28.46 -8.93
C THR A 540 -16.29 -28.26 -8.98
N SER A 541 -16.99 -28.83 -9.97
CA SER A 541 -18.45 -28.67 -10.17
C SER A 541 -19.32 -29.78 -9.58
N ASN A 542 -18.77 -30.71 -8.79
CA ASN A 542 -19.56 -31.70 -8.04
C ASN A 542 -20.21 -31.10 -6.79
N GLY A 543 -21.04 -30.09 -7.02
CA GLY A 543 -21.93 -29.50 -6.04
C GLY A 543 -23.10 -28.90 -6.79
N ASP A 544 -23.98 -29.75 -7.33
CA ASP A 544 -25.38 -29.36 -7.49
C ASP A 544 -25.88 -29.02 -6.08
N PHE A 545 -25.85 -27.74 -5.71
CA PHE A 545 -26.44 -27.32 -4.45
C PHE A 545 -27.94 -27.24 -4.65
N ASP A 546 -28.62 -28.18 -4.01
CA ASP A 546 -30.07 -28.29 -3.97
C ASP A 546 -30.64 -27.13 -3.14
N VAL A 547 -30.67 -25.94 -3.75
CA VAL A 547 -31.55 -24.87 -3.29
C VAL A 547 -32.95 -25.43 -3.42
N ALA A 548 -33.59 -25.77 -2.28
CA ALA A 548 -34.97 -26.26 -2.19
C ALA A 548 -35.81 -25.61 -3.29
N HIS A 549 -36.22 -26.44 -4.23
CA HIS A 549 -36.34 -26.15 -5.66
C HIS A 549 -37.37 -25.04 -5.92
N PRO A 550 -37.01 -23.73 -6.06
CA PRO A 550 -37.99 -22.69 -6.21
C PRO A 550 -38.44 -22.63 -7.67
N SER A 551 -39.61 -23.20 -7.91
CA SER A 551 -40.37 -23.26 -9.17
C SER A 551 -39.65 -23.89 -10.38
N SER A 552 -40.45 -24.37 -11.33
CA SER A 552 -40.04 -24.82 -12.66
C SER A 552 -39.59 -23.67 -13.59
N ALA A 553 -39.30 -22.49 -13.04
CA ALA A 553 -39.29 -21.22 -13.76
C ALA A 553 -37.88 -20.62 -13.79
N SER A 554 -36.97 -21.33 -14.48
CA SER A 554 -35.67 -20.80 -14.87
C SER A 554 -35.66 -20.56 -16.39
N PRO A 555 -35.03 -19.49 -16.88
CA PRO A 555 -34.76 -19.37 -18.31
C PRO A 555 -33.93 -20.55 -18.78
N GLU A 556 -34.26 -21.09 -19.96
CA GLU A 556 -33.42 -22.11 -20.59
C GLU A 556 -32.08 -21.46 -21.00
N PRO A 557 -30.93 -22.11 -20.74
CA PRO A 557 -29.65 -21.58 -21.14
C PRO A 557 -29.52 -21.55 -22.66
N THR A 558 -29.19 -20.39 -23.23
CA THR A 558 -28.98 -20.27 -24.68
C THR A 558 -27.70 -20.96 -25.15
N SER A 559 -26.74 -21.17 -24.25
CA SER A 559 -25.51 -21.90 -24.52
C SER A 559 -25.01 -22.61 -23.28
N PHE A 560 -24.43 -23.81 -23.43
CA PHE A 560 -23.74 -24.47 -22.33
C PHE A 560 -22.52 -23.67 -21.83
N MET A 561 -21.79 -23.02 -22.74
CA MET A 561 -20.56 -22.28 -22.38
C MET A 561 -20.85 -20.97 -21.64
N LEU A 562 -21.91 -20.24 -22.01
CA LEU A 562 -22.22 -18.94 -21.43
C LEU A 562 -23.44 -18.96 -20.49
N GLY A 563 -24.20 -20.05 -20.50
CA GLY A 563 -25.51 -20.09 -19.84
C GLY A 563 -26.42 -19.02 -20.42
N ASN A 564 -26.92 -18.15 -19.55
CA ASN A 564 -27.74 -16.97 -19.82
C ASN A 564 -26.98 -15.65 -19.65
N LEU A 565 -25.65 -15.67 -19.42
CA LEU A 565 -24.86 -14.45 -19.26
C LEU A 565 -24.82 -13.61 -20.54
N ARG A 566 -25.04 -14.24 -21.69
CA ARG A 566 -25.11 -13.57 -22.98
C ARG A 566 -26.29 -12.60 -23.03
N GLU A 567 -27.45 -13.04 -22.58
CA GLU A 567 -28.68 -12.26 -22.49
C GLU A 567 -28.52 -11.10 -21.52
N ILE A 568 -27.82 -11.30 -20.40
CA ILE A 568 -27.61 -10.25 -19.40
C ILE A 568 -26.61 -9.19 -19.89
N LEU A 569 -25.54 -9.58 -20.59
CA LEU A 569 -24.41 -8.68 -20.90
C LEU A 569 -24.38 -8.14 -22.34
N GLN A 570 -25.09 -8.75 -23.30
CA GLN A 570 -25.07 -8.34 -24.71
C GLN A 570 -26.43 -7.82 -25.24
N GLN A 571 -27.53 -8.10 -24.55
CA GLN A 571 -28.84 -7.53 -24.92
C GLN A 571 -29.02 -6.12 -24.34
N PRO A 572 -30.03 -5.37 -24.80
CA PRO A 572 -30.35 -4.09 -24.19
C PRO A 572 -30.52 -4.21 -22.68
N ALA A 573 -29.97 -3.25 -21.94
CA ALA A 573 -30.00 -3.24 -20.48
C ALA A 573 -31.43 -3.37 -19.94
N GLY A 574 -31.64 -4.33 -19.04
CA GLY A 574 -32.93 -4.60 -18.41
C GLY A 574 -33.84 -5.57 -19.19
N LEU A 575 -33.59 -5.82 -20.49
CA LEU A 575 -34.53 -6.59 -21.32
C LEU A 575 -34.75 -8.01 -20.79
N ALA A 576 -33.66 -8.76 -20.60
CA ALA A 576 -33.72 -10.12 -20.08
C ALA A 576 -34.34 -10.14 -18.67
N GLU A 577 -33.97 -9.19 -17.80
CA GLU A 577 -34.51 -9.11 -16.45
C GLU A 577 -36.01 -8.83 -16.42
N PHE A 578 -36.52 -7.97 -17.31
CA PHE A 578 -37.96 -7.68 -17.39
C PHE A 578 -38.76 -8.87 -17.92
N GLU A 579 -38.22 -9.60 -18.89
CA GLU A 579 -38.84 -10.82 -19.39
C GLU A 579 -38.87 -11.91 -18.33
N TRP A 580 -37.74 -12.12 -17.64
CA TRP A 580 -37.63 -13.11 -16.59
C TRP A 580 -38.49 -12.76 -15.39
N GLN A 581 -38.51 -11.49 -14.96
CA GLN A 581 -39.36 -11.03 -13.86
C GLN A 581 -40.84 -11.27 -14.16
N ARG A 582 -41.30 -10.94 -15.38
CA ARG A 582 -42.70 -11.17 -15.79
C ARG A 582 -43.07 -12.64 -15.85
N LYS A 583 -42.15 -13.51 -16.26
CA LYS A 583 -42.43 -14.94 -16.48
C LYS A 583 -42.25 -15.78 -15.22
N TYR A 584 -41.28 -15.44 -14.37
CA TYR A 584 -40.77 -16.28 -13.30
C TYR A 584 -40.89 -15.62 -11.91
N GLY A 585 -41.17 -14.33 -11.83
CA GLY A 585 -41.29 -13.57 -10.59
C GLY A 585 -40.00 -12.83 -10.20
N ASP A 586 -39.98 -12.29 -8.99
CA ASP A 586 -38.93 -11.36 -8.54
C ASP A 586 -37.59 -12.04 -8.15
N VAL A 587 -37.56 -13.36 -8.04
CA VAL A 587 -36.33 -14.12 -7.81
C VAL A 587 -36.21 -15.20 -8.86
N VAL A 588 -35.20 -15.10 -9.72
CA VAL A 588 -35.01 -15.98 -10.86
C VAL A 588 -33.67 -16.66 -10.78
N ARG A 589 -33.67 -17.99 -10.73
CA ARG A 589 -32.46 -18.80 -10.92
C ARG A 589 -32.16 -18.89 -12.40
N PHE A 590 -30.94 -18.55 -12.81
CA PHE A 590 -30.46 -18.72 -14.18
C PHE A 590 -29.11 -19.46 -14.19
N ARG A 591 -28.74 -20.02 -15.33
CA ARG A 591 -27.48 -20.75 -15.49
C ARG A 591 -26.43 -19.78 -16.03
N ALA A 592 -25.26 -19.69 -15.41
CA ALA A 592 -24.09 -19.00 -15.93
C ALA A 592 -23.18 -19.97 -16.72
N SER A 593 -21.91 -19.61 -16.94
CA SER A 593 -20.99 -20.44 -17.69
C SER A 593 -20.87 -21.86 -17.13
N PHE A 594 -20.89 -22.84 -18.03
CA PHE A 594 -20.84 -24.28 -17.70
C PHE A 594 -21.94 -24.72 -16.73
N GLY A 595 -23.11 -24.09 -16.80
CA GLY A 595 -24.28 -24.50 -16.02
C GLY A 595 -24.21 -24.16 -14.53
N THR A 596 -23.28 -23.33 -14.07
CA THR A 596 -23.27 -22.93 -12.64
C THR A 596 -24.48 -22.07 -12.33
N ASP A 597 -25.15 -22.30 -11.20
CA ASP A 597 -26.33 -21.54 -10.81
C ASP A 597 -25.98 -20.16 -10.25
N GLN A 598 -26.76 -19.16 -10.65
CA GLN A 598 -26.78 -17.82 -10.07
C GLN A 598 -28.23 -17.35 -9.88
N LEU A 599 -28.44 -16.37 -9.00
CA LEU A 599 -29.76 -15.79 -8.75
C LEU A 599 -29.81 -14.35 -9.23
N MET A 600 -30.86 -14.02 -9.99
CA MET A 600 -31.29 -12.66 -10.25
C MET A 600 -32.35 -12.29 -9.21
N VAL A 601 -32.14 -11.21 -8.46
CA VAL A 601 -33.01 -10.83 -7.33
C VAL A 601 -33.53 -9.41 -7.52
N ALA A 602 -34.86 -9.29 -7.50
CA ALA A 602 -35.63 -8.04 -7.52
C ALA A 602 -36.64 -7.97 -6.36
N ASP A 603 -36.73 -9.01 -5.52
CA ASP A 603 -37.63 -9.03 -4.37
C ASP A 603 -37.15 -8.00 -3.32
N PRO A 604 -38.05 -7.12 -2.84
CA PRO A 604 -37.67 -6.04 -1.92
C PRO A 604 -37.01 -6.53 -0.62
N LYS A 605 -37.52 -7.61 -0.03
CA LYS A 605 -37.03 -8.15 1.25
C LYS A 605 -35.70 -8.89 1.05
N ALA A 606 -35.57 -9.63 -0.04
CA ALA A 606 -34.34 -10.29 -0.42
C ALA A 606 -33.21 -9.28 -0.70
N LEU A 607 -33.50 -8.21 -1.46
CA LEU A 607 -32.52 -7.13 -1.71
C LEU A 607 -32.16 -6.39 -0.42
N GLN A 608 -33.13 -6.11 0.45
CA GLN A 608 -32.86 -5.49 1.75
C GLN A 608 -31.96 -6.40 2.60
N HIS A 609 -32.20 -7.72 2.56
CA HIS A 609 -31.34 -8.67 3.25
C HIS A 609 -29.90 -8.62 2.75
N VAL A 610 -29.70 -8.75 1.44
CA VAL A 610 -28.37 -8.77 0.81
C VAL A 610 -27.60 -7.46 0.97
N LEU A 611 -28.28 -6.31 1.00
CA LEU A 611 -27.64 -4.99 0.99
C LEU A 611 -27.59 -4.30 2.36
N GLN A 612 -28.48 -4.64 3.28
CA GLN A 612 -28.69 -3.91 4.54
C GLN A 612 -28.59 -4.81 5.78
N SER A 613 -29.49 -5.79 5.96
CA SER A 613 -29.60 -6.49 7.26
C SER A 613 -28.53 -7.56 7.50
N SER A 614 -27.92 -8.11 6.44
CA SER A 614 -26.89 -9.15 6.53
C SER A 614 -25.46 -8.62 6.75
N GLY A 615 -25.26 -7.30 6.83
CA GLY A 615 -23.94 -6.70 7.01
C GLY A 615 -22.97 -7.02 5.86
N TYR A 616 -21.79 -7.57 6.15
CA TYR A 616 -20.75 -7.92 5.17
C TYR A 616 -20.69 -9.41 4.81
N LYS A 617 -21.77 -10.17 5.08
CA LYS A 617 -21.93 -11.57 4.63
C LYS A 617 -21.94 -11.69 3.10
N TRP A 618 -22.43 -10.65 2.44
CA TRP A 618 -22.53 -10.56 0.99
C TRP A 618 -21.49 -9.57 0.44
N ARG A 619 -20.45 -10.11 -0.20
CA ARG A 619 -19.28 -9.32 -0.65
C ARG A 619 -19.25 -9.16 -2.16
N LYS A 620 -18.47 -8.21 -2.68
CA LYS A 620 -18.23 -8.13 -4.14
C LYS A 620 -17.40 -9.32 -4.60
N SER A 621 -17.71 -9.88 -5.77
CA SER A 621 -16.88 -10.93 -6.37
C SER A 621 -15.48 -10.39 -6.71
N PRO A 622 -14.44 -11.26 -6.77
CA PRO A 622 -13.08 -10.84 -7.15
C PRO A 622 -13.02 -10.03 -8.43
N VAL A 623 -13.76 -10.45 -9.46
CA VAL A 623 -13.85 -9.76 -10.76
C VAL A 623 -14.44 -8.36 -10.62
N ARG A 624 -15.51 -8.20 -9.85
CA ARG A 624 -16.15 -6.89 -9.63
C ARG A 624 -15.29 -5.96 -8.79
N ARG A 625 -14.56 -6.51 -7.82
CA ARG A 625 -13.58 -5.76 -7.03
C ARG A 625 -12.43 -5.29 -7.91
N GLU A 626 -11.96 -6.12 -8.84
CA GLU A 626 -10.89 -5.76 -9.75
C GLU A 626 -11.30 -4.69 -10.78
N ILE A 627 -12.51 -4.79 -11.35
CA ILE A 627 -13.07 -3.73 -12.20
C ILE A 627 -13.10 -2.40 -11.45
N ALA A 628 -13.54 -2.41 -10.18
CA ALA A 628 -13.53 -1.22 -9.33
C ALA A 628 -12.12 -0.68 -9.04
N ARG A 629 -11.10 -1.55 -8.92
CA ARG A 629 -9.70 -1.13 -8.76
C ARG A 629 -9.19 -0.42 -10.01
N LEU A 630 -9.48 -0.97 -11.19
CA LEU A 630 -9.02 -0.41 -12.46
C LEU A 630 -9.64 0.96 -12.75
N THR A 631 -10.91 1.16 -12.42
CA THR A 631 -11.60 2.45 -12.65
C THR A 631 -11.31 3.46 -11.54
N SER A 632 -11.40 3.04 -10.28
CA SER A 632 -11.47 3.96 -9.13
C SER A 632 -10.31 3.80 -8.13
N GLY A 633 -9.32 2.93 -8.39
CA GLY A 633 -8.25 2.61 -7.45
C GLY A 633 -8.75 1.83 -6.22
N LYS A 634 -7.94 1.74 -5.17
CA LYS A 634 -8.33 1.12 -3.88
C LYS A 634 -9.23 2.02 -3.02
N GLY A 635 -10.15 2.72 -3.67
CA GLY A 635 -11.09 3.66 -3.07
C GLY A 635 -12.39 2.98 -2.59
N LEU A 636 -13.39 3.79 -2.24
CA LEU A 636 -14.63 3.30 -1.60
C LEU A 636 -15.37 2.24 -2.45
N ALA A 637 -15.32 2.37 -3.79
CA ALA A 637 -15.92 1.40 -4.71
C ALA A 637 -15.26 0.01 -4.63
N TRP A 638 -13.94 -0.04 -4.43
CA TRP A 638 -13.15 -1.27 -4.28
C TRP A 638 -13.26 -1.89 -2.88
N ALA A 639 -13.38 -1.04 -1.85
CA ALA A 639 -13.32 -1.47 -0.47
C ALA A 639 -14.45 -2.44 -0.07
N ASP A 640 -14.13 -3.35 0.86
CA ASP A 640 -15.05 -4.30 1.48
C ASP A 640 -14.75 -4.45 2.99
N GLY A 641 -15.68 -5.00 3.75
CA GLY A 641 -15.56 -5.22 5.21
C GLY A 641 -15.16 -3.97 5.99
N ASP A 642 -14.18 -4.14 6.89
CA ASP A 642 -13.69 -3.07 7.77
C ASP A 642 -13.05 -1.91 7.00
N VAL A 643 -12.38 -2.20 5.87
CA VAL A 643 -11.79 -1.17 5.01
C VAL A 643 -12.89 -0.28 4.46
N HIS A 644 -13.99 -0.86 3.96
CA HIS A 644 -15.13 -0.08 3.48
C HIS A 644 -15.78 0.73 4.60
N THR A 645 -15.96 0.13 5.78
CA THR A 645 -16.53 0.82 6.94
C THR A 645 -15.71 2.06 7.30
N ARG A 646 -14.38 1.90 7.36
CA ARG A 646 -13.45 3.01 7.62
C ARG A 646 -13.49 4.08 6.54
N GLN A 647 -13.31 3.68 5.28
CA GLN A 647 -13.31 4.64 4.16
C GLN A 647 -14.64 5.39 4.06
N ARG A 648 -15.77 4.70 4.18
CA ARG A 648 -17.10 5.32 4.17
C ARG A 648 -17.24 6.35 5.30
N LYS A 649 -16.80 6.03 6.51
CA LYS A 649 -16.86 6.94 7.66
C LYS A 649 -16.08 8.24 7.42
N VAL A 650 -14.91 8.16 6.77
CA VAL A 650 -14.09 9.33 6.42
C VAL A 650 -14.77 10.17 5.33
N MET A 651 -15.44 9.51 4.36
CA MET A 651 -16.08 10.18 3.22
C MET A 651 -17.39 10.89 3.58
N LEU A 652 -18.19 10.32 4.48
CA LEU A 652 -19.56 10.79 4.77
C LEU A 652 -19.72 12.28 5.13
N PRO A 653 -18.80 12.93 5.89
CA PRO A 653 -18.94 14.34 6.23
C PRO A 653 -19.11 15.27 5.02
N GLY A 654 -18.41 15.02 3.92
CA GLY A 654 -18.51 15.85 2.70
C GLY A 654 -19.80 15.67 1.89
N PHE A 655 -20.67 14.72 2.26
CA PHE A 655 -21.91 14.39 1.55
C PHE A 655 -23.17 14.54 2.41
N ARG A 656 -23.07 15.29 3.51
CA ARG A 656 -24.21 15.62 4.36
C ARG A 656 -25.06 16.72 3.71
N ALA A 657 -26.30 16.87 4.22
CA ALA A 657 -27.29 17.75 3.61
C ALA A 657 -26.89 19.25 3.63
N PRO A 658 -26.32 19.82 4.72
CA PRO A 658 -25.85 21.21 4.72
C PRO A 658 -24.80 21.50 3.65
N GLU A 659 -23.90 20.56 3.41
CA GLU A 659 -22.76 20.66 2.49
C GLU A 659 -23.26 20.66 1.03
N THR A 660 -24.28 19.86 0.73
CA THR A 660 -24.86 19.81 -0.64
C THR A 660 -25.43 21.15 -1.09
N LYS A 661 -25.94 21.98 -0.16
CA LYS A 661 -26.48 23.32 -0.47
C LYS A 661 -25.42 24.26 -1.06
N TYR A 662 -24.15 24.08 -0.70
CA TYR A 662 -23.05 24.90 -1.22
C TYR A 662 -22.72 24.62 -2.68
N PHE A 663 -23.14 23.48 -3.24
CA PHE A 663 -22.76 23.07 -4.59
C PHE A 663 -23.72 23.53 -5.69
N VAL A 664 -24.92 23.98 -5.32
CA VAL A 664 -25.95 24.43 -6.27
C VAL A 664 -25.44 25.52 -7.22
N PRO A 665 -24.74 26.58 -6.77
CA PRO A 665 -24.26 27.62 -7.69
C PRO A 665 -23.25 27.09 -8.72
N PHE A 666 -22.39 26.13 -8.34
CA PHE A 666 -21.44 25.50 -9.27
C PHE A 666 -22.16 24.71 -10.35
N PHE A 667 -23.20 23.93 -9.97
CA PHE A 667 -24.01 23.20 -10.94
C PHE A 667 -24.73 24.13 -11.91
N ILE A 668 -25.27 25.25 -11.42
CA ILE A 668 -25.91 26.27 -12.27
C ILE A 668 -24.88 26.84 -13.25
N SER A 669 -23.72 27.27 -12.75
CA SER A 669 -22.66 27.88 -13.56
C SER A 669 -22.16 26.94 -14.66
N CYS A 670 -21.87 25.67 -14.35
CA CYS A 670 -21.44 24.69 -15.35
C CYS A 670 -22.54 24.42 -16.40
N ALA A 671 -23.80 24.29 -15.98
CA ALA A 671 -24.91 24.12 -16.92
C ALA A 671 -25.12 25.36 -17.81
N GLU A 672 -24.96 26.57 -17.26
CA GLU A 672 -25.07 27.84 -18.00
C GLU A 672 -23.91 28.03 -18.99
N ALA A 673 -22.70 27.61 -18.63
CA ALA A 673 -21.54 27.61 -19.52
C ALA A 673 -21.79 26.70 -20.74
N MET A 674 -22.30 25.49 -20.51
CA MET A 674 -22.71 24.57 -21.58
C MET A 674 -23.79 25.20 -22.47
N CYS A 675 -24.85 25.74 -21.88
CA CYS A 675 -25.93 26.40 -22.62
C CYS A 675 -25.42 27.60 -23.44
N SER A 676 -24.47 28.37 -22.91
CA SER A 676 -23.86 29.49 -23.62
C SER A 676 -23.07 29.03 -24.84
N GLY A 677 -22.29 27.95 -24.72
CA GLY A 677 -21.61 27.30 -25.84
C GLY A 677 -22.57 26.79 -26.92
N TRP A 678 -23.71 26.23 -26.51
CA TRP A 678 -24.76 25.78 -27.44
C TRP A 678 -25.41 26.94 -28.20
N LYS A 679 -25.76 28.05 -27.51
CA LYS A 679 -26.26 29.27 -28.16
C LYS A 679 -25.26 29.78 -29.21
N GLY A 680 -23.98 29.85 -28.85
CA GLY A 680 -22.92 30.26 -29.79
C GLY A 680 -22.80 29.34 -31.00
N THR A 681 -23.01 28.04 -30.83
CA THR A 681 -23.03 27.06 -31.93
C THR A 681 -24.24 27.26 -32.84
N ILE A 682 -25.44 27.39 -32.26
CA ILE A 682 -26.68 27.65 -33.02
C ILE A 682 -26.54 28.94 -33.84
N SER A 683 -26.07 30.03 -33.21
CA SER A 683 -25.83 31.31 -33.89
C SER A 683 -24.85 31.20 -35.06
N ARG A 684 -23.75 30.45 -34.89
CA ARG A 684 -22.76 30.21 -35.97
C ARG A 684 -23.33 29.39 -37.13
N THR A 685 -24.27 28.49 -36.87
CA THR A 685 -24.94 27.70 -37.91
C THR A 685 -26.05 28.47 -38.64
N GLY A 686 -26.33 29.72 -38.27
CA GLY A 686 -27.27 30.62 -38.96
C GLY A 686 -28.76 30.27 -38.76
N GLY A 687 -29.09 29.41 -37.79
CA GLY A 687 -30.47 28.96 -37.51
C GLY A 687 -30.96 29.29 -36.09
N GLN A 688 -32.21 28.93 -35.78
CA GLN A 688 -32.79 28.99 -34.42
C GLN A 688 -32.63 27.68 -33.64
N SER A 689 -32.14 26.62 -34.30
CA SER A 689 -31.98 25.30 -33.69
C SER A 689 -30.76 24.55 -34.23
N HIS A 690 -30.25 23.60 -33.46
CA HIS A 690 -29.16 22.71 -33.85
C HIS A 690 -29.34 21.32 -33.22
N VAL A 691 -28.77 20.28 -33.82
CA VAL A 691 -28.80 18.92 -33.28
C VAL A 691 -27.51 18.64 -32.52
N PHE A 692 -27.60 18.44 -31.21
CA PHE A 692 -26.44 18.12 -30.37
C PHE A 692 -26.46 16.65 -29.97
N ASN A 693 -25.28 16.02 -29.92
CA ASN A 693 -25.11 14.74 -29.25
C ASN A 693 -24.96 14.98 -27.74
N PHE A 694 -26.04 14.79 -26.98
CA PHE A 694 -26.09 15.19 -25.56
C PHE A 694 -24.96 14.63 -24.68
N PRO A 695 -24.58 13.34 -24.77
CA PRO A 695 -23.58 12.75 -23.89
C PRO A 695 -22.23 13.46 -23.95
N GLU A 696 -21.80 13.92 -25.13
CA GLU A 696 -20.53 14.63 -25.35
C GLU A 696 -20.46 15.91 -24.49
N TYR A 697 -21.48 16.75 -24.57
CA TYR A 697 -21.50 18.05 -23.90
C TYR A 697 -21.85 17.95 -22.42
N VAL A 698 -22.83 17.11 -22.09
CA VAL A 698 -23.25 16.90 -20.69
C VAL A 698 -22.12 16.24 -19.91
N SER A 699 -21.37 15.32 -20.51
CA SER A 699 -20.18 14.72 -19.88
C SER A 699 -19.18 15.79 -19.48
N ARG A 700 -18.81 16.70 -20.39
CA ARG A 700 -17.87 17.80 -20.07
C ARG A 700 -18.39 18.72 -18.97
N ALA A 701 -19.63 19.15 -19.07
CA ALA A 701 -20.22 20.04 -18.07
C ALA A 701 -20.30 19.40 -16.67
N THR A 702 -20.62 18.11 -16.60
CA THR A 702 -20.68 17.37 -15.32
C THR A 702 -19.28 17.02 -14.78
N LEU A 703 -18.26 16.90 -15.64
CA LEU A 703 -16.85 16.78 -15.22
C LEU A 703 -16.36 18.09 -14.58
N ASP A 704 -16.68 19.24 -15.17
CA ASP A 704 -16.36 20.54 -14.58
C ASP A 704 -17.16 20.75 -13.27
N ALA A 705 -18.43 20.32 -13.22
CA ALA A 705 -19.27 20.41 -12.02
C ALA A 705 -18.70 19.63 -10.83
N ILE A 706 -18.31 18.36 -11.01
CA ILE A 706 -17.64 17.60 -9.96
C ILE A 706 -16.25 18.20 -9.63
N GLY A 707 -15.56 18.74 -10.63
CA GLY A 707 -14.35 19.54 -10.48
C GLY A 707 -14.49 20.64 -9.43
N GLN A 708 -15.41 21.56 -9.67
CA GLN A 708 -15.63 22.73 -8.82
C GLN A 708 -16.21 22.32 -7.47
N ALA A 709 -17.24 21.47 -7.44
CA ALA A 709 -17.93 21.12 -6.21
C ALA A 709 -17.12 20.19 -5.29
N ALA A 710 -16.43 19.19 -5.83
CA ALA A 710 -15.70 18.23 -5.02
C ALA A 710 -14.24 18.64 -4.76
N PHE A 711 -13.64 19.43 -5.65
CA PHE A 711 -12.21 19.72 -5.61
C PHE A 711 -11.85 21.20 -5.69
N ASP A 712 -12.81 22.11 -5.84
CA ASP A 712 -12.53 23.53 -6.11
C ASP A 712 -11.54 23.70 -7.28
N TYR A 713 -11.78 22.92 -8.34
CA TYR A 713 -10.91 22.82 -9.50
C TYR A 713 -11.71 22.85 -10.79
N ASP A 714 -11.39 23.78 -11.68
CA ASP A 714 -11.98 23.82 -13.01
C ASP A 714 -11.12 23.03 -14.01
N PHE A 715 -11.67 21.94 -14.55
CA PHE A 715 -11.01 21.17 -15.61
C PHE A 715 -11.03 21.91 -16.96
N GLY A 716 -11.89 22.92 -17.11
CA GLY A 716 -12.08 23.67 -18.35
C GLY A 716 -12.56 22.80 -19.51
N SER A 717 -13.19 21.65 -19.22
CA SER A 717 -13.52 20.65 -20.24
C SER A 717 -14.67 21.06 -21.14
N THR A 718 -15.57 21.93 -20.66
CA THR A 718 -16.68 22.53 -21.43
C THR A 718 -16.18 23.46 -22.53
N ASN A 719 -15.10 24.20 -22.29
CA ASN A 719 -14.56 25.20 -23.21
C ASN A 719 -13.38 24.68 -24.06
N ASN A 720 -12.78 23.54 -23.67
CA ASN A 720 -11.62 22.97 -24.35
C ASN A 720 -11.90 21.54 -24.85
N HIS A 721 -12.14 21.40 -26.15
CA HIS A 721 -12.32 20.10 -26.80
C HIS A 721 -11.06 19.23 -26.78
N GLU A 722 -9.87 19.80 -26.57
CA GLU A 722 -8.61 19.07 -26.45
C GLU A 722 -8.31 18.55 -25.03
N ASN A 723 -9.23 18.78 -24.06
CA ASN A 723 -9.04 18.30 -22.70
C ASN A 723 -8.84 16.76 -22.67
N GLU A 724 -7.64 16.33 -22.28
CA GLU A 724 -7.22 14.93 -22.33
C GLU A 724 -8.10 14.04 -21.43
N LEU A 725 -8.42 14.50 -20.22
CA LEU A 725 -9.19 13.71 -19.25
C LEU A 725 -10.62 13.46 -19.74
N ALA A 726 -11.28 14.50 -20.27
CA ALA A 726 -12.62 14.39 -20.84
C ALA A 726 -12.66 13.44 -22.06
N ASN A 727 -11.69 13.60 -22.97
CA ASN A 727 -11.58 12.75 -24.16
C ASN A 727 -11.33 11.28 -23.81
N LEU A 728 -10.51 11.02 -22.79
CA LEU A 728 -10.27 9.65 -22.33
C LEU A 728 -11.53 9.02 -21.72
N TYR A 729 -12.32 9.76 -20.92
CA TYR A 729 -13.56 9.26 -20.33
C TYR A 729 -14.65 8.97 -21.36
N GLU A 730 -14.82 9.84 -22.36
CA GLU A 730 -15.78 9.65 -23.45
C GLU A 730 -15.53 8.33 -24.21
N SER A 731 -14.26 7.94 -24.34
CA SER A 731 -13.86 6.68 -24.98
C SER A 731 -13.95 5.44 -24.08
N LEU A 732 -14.11 5.60 -22.76
CA LEU A 732 -13.88 4.55 -21.77
C LEU A 732 -15.10 3.65 -21.54
N THR A 733 -16.30 4.22 -21.37
CA THR A 733 -17.48 3.42 -21.03
C THR A 733 -18.01 2.62 -22.21
N ALA A 734 -18.17 3.27 -23.37
CA ALA A 734 -18.76 2.61 -24.53
C ALA A 734 -17.80 1.65 -25.27
N ASN A 735 -16.51 1.97 -25.38
CA ASN A 735 -15.57 1.11 -26.12
C ASN A 735 -14.97 -0.02 -25.29
N ALA A 736 -14.84 0.15 -23.96
CA ALA A 736 -14.20 -0.86 -23.12
C ALA A 736 -15.18 -1.87 -22.50
N PHE A 737 -16.47 -1.54 -22.36
CA PHE A 737 -17.41 -2.34 -21.57
C PHE A 737 -18.73 -2.69 -22.27
N SER A 738 -19.09 -2.08 -23.40
CA SER A 738 -20.35 -2.40 -24.10
C SER A 738 -20.26 -3.73 -24.88
N ALA A 739 -21.35 -4.51 -24.86
CA ALA A 739 -21.55 -5.74 -25.62
C ALA A 739 -20.27 -6.62 -25.76
N PRO A 740 -19.66 -7.07 -24.65
CA PRO A 740 -18.43 -7.84 -24.70
C PRO A 740 -18.61 -9.12 -25.54
N PRO A 741 -17.63 -9.50 -26.38
CA PRO A 741 -17.73 -10.72 -27.18
C PRO A 741 -17.85 -11.96 -26.28
N ASP A 742 -18.43 -13.03 -26.80
CA ASP A 742 -18.68 -14.28 -26.06
C ASP A 742 -17.48 -14.79 -25.26
N ILE A 743 -16.27 -14.71 -25.84
CA ILE A 743 -15.04 -15.10 -25.13
C ILE A 743 -14.75 -14.20 -23.93
N ALA A 744 -15.03 -12.90 -24.02
CA ALA A 744 -14.85 -11.98 -22.89
C ALA A 744 -15.90 -12.23 -21.80
N VAL A 745 -17.15 -12.53 -22.17
CA VAL A 745 -18.20 -12.94 -21.21
C VAL A 745 -17.80 -14.20 -20.46
N LEU A 746 -17.35 -15.22 -21.19
CA LEU A 746 -16.84 -16.47 -20.60
C LEU A 746 -15.68 -16.22 -19.63
N MET A 747 -14.71 -15.40 -20.06
CA MET A 747 -13.53 -15.10 -19.24
C MET A 747 -13.90 -14.27 -18.00
N LEU A 748 -14.83 -13.33 -18.09
CA LEU A 748 -15.33 -12.56 -16.94
C LEU A 748 -15.98 -13.47 -15.89
N ASP A 749 -16.76 -14.48 -16.29
CA ASP A 749 -17.32 -15.44 -15.33
C ASP A 749 -16.24 -16.38 -14.78
N LEU A 750 -15.34 -16.89 -15.61
CA LEU A 750 -14.27 -17.80 -15.19
C LEU A 750 -13.25 -17.15 -14.27
N PHE A 751 -12.98 -15.86 -14.45
CA PHE A 751 -12.05 -15.10 -13.62
C PHE A 751 -12.49 -15.00 -12.16
N ARG A 752 -13.74 -15.31 -11.81
CA ARG A 752 -14.15 -15.40 -10.39
C ARG A 752 -13.38 -16.47 -9.61
N HIS A 753 -12.85 -17.48 -10.31
CA HIS A 753 -12.05 -18.57 -9.73
C HIS A 753 -10.55 -18.28 -9.75
N VAL A 754 -10.13 -17.17 -10.38
CA VAL A 754 -8.74 -16.75 -10.42
C VAL A 754 -8.42 -15.96 -9.14
N PRO A 755 -7.35 -16.32 -8.42
CA PRO A 755 -6.93 -15.55 -7.24
C PRO A 755 -6.76 -14.06 -7.57
N PRO A 756 -7.25 -13.13 -6.71
CA PRO A 756 -7.22 -11.69 -7.00
C PRO A 756 -5.86 -11.16 -7.44
N ALA A 757 -4.78 -11.57 -6.78
CA ALA A 757 -3.41 -11.14 -7.11
C ALA A 757 -2.98 -11.54 -8.54
N VAL A 758 -3.47 -12.67 -9.05
CA VAL A 758 -3.21 -13.11 -10.42
C VAL A 758 -4.00 -12.26 -11.41
N MET A 759 -5.24 -11.93 -11.08
CA MET A 759 -6.08 -11.05 -11.90
C MET A 759 -5.52 -9.63 -11.97
N GLU A 760 -5.08 -9.08 -10.83
CA GLU A 760 -4.38 -7.80 -10.74
C GLU A 760 -3.14 -7.79 -11.63
N PHE A 761 -2.30 -8.82 -11.53
CA PHE A 761 -1.11 -8.95 -12.37
C PHE A 761 -1.45 -9.02 -13.86
N ILE A 762 -2.43 -9.84 -14.25
CA ILE A 762 -2.87 -9.96 -15.65
C ILE A 762 -3.34 -8.61 -16.19
N ASN A 763 -4.16 -7.89 -15.43
CA ASN A 763 -4.74 -6.62 -15.87
C ASN A 763 -3.73 -5.46 -15.86
N ASP A 764 -2.81 -5.43 -14.89
CA ASP A 764 -1.73 -4.43 -14.83
C ASP A 764 -0.79 -4.54 -16.04
N HIS A 765 -0.65 -5.74 -16.62
CA HIS A 765 0.18 -5.99 -17.80
C HIS A 765 -0.62 -6.16 -19.09
N ASN A 766 -1.95 -5.96 -19.05
CA ASN A 766 -2.80 -6.16 -20.22
C ASN A 766 -2.75 -4.93 -21.14
N PRO A 767 -2.18 -5.05 -22.36
CA PRO A 767 -2.09 -3.90 -23.27
C PRO A 767 -3.46 -3.38 -23.72
N LYS A 768 -4.53 -4.18 -23.61
CA LYS A 768 -5.91 -3.74 -23.91
C LYS A 768 -6.46 -2.78 -22.86
N LEU A 769 -5.90 -2.76 -21.65
CA LEU A 769 -6.33 -1.88 -20.55
C LEU A 769 -5.47 -0.60 -20.45
N LYS A 770 -4.62 -0.31 -21.45
CA LYS A 770 -3.76 0.89 -21.46
C LYS A 770 -4.52 2.19 -21.28
N VAL A 771 -5.73 2.30 -21.83
CA VAL A 771 -6.58 3.51 -21.68
C VAL A 771 -6.97 3.70 -20.22
N LEU A 772 -7.38 2.63 -19.52
CA LEU A 772 -7.73 2.67 -18.10
C LEU A 772 -6.51 3.05 -17.23
N HIS A 773 -5.34 2.50 -17.54
CA HIS A 773 -4.09 2.86 -16.85
C HIS A 773 -3.68 4.31 -17.11
N ARG A 774 -3.90 4.84 -18.32
CA ARG A 774 -3.65 6.25 -18.65
C ARG A 774 -4.60 7.19 -17.91
N VAL A 775 -5.90 6.89 -17.89
CA VAL A 775 -6.89 7.63 -17.10
C VAL A 775 -6.51 7.65 -15.62
N ALA A 776 -6.09 6.51 -15.08
CA ALA A 776 -5.61 6.41 -13.70
C ALA A 776 -4.38 7.31 -13.42
N GLY A 777 -3.41 7.34 -14.35
CA GLY A 777 -2.22 8.18 -14.26
C GLY A 777 -2.56 9.68 -14.22
N VAL A 778 -3.30 10.16 -15.23
CA VAL A 778 -3.70 11.58 -15.32
C VAL A 778 -4.51 12.00 -14.09
N ALA A 779 -5.48 11.18 -13.65
CA ALA A 779 -6.27 11.50 -12.46
C ALA A 779 -5.42 11.57 -11.18
N ASN A 780 -4.41 10.70 -11.03
CA ASN A 780 -3.51 10.72 -9.87
C ASN A 780 -2.57 11.93 -9.87
N GLU A 781 -2.12 12.39 -11.04
CA GLU A 781 -1.29 13.60 -11.17
C GLU A 781 -2.05 14.85 -10.71
N VAL A 782 -3.29 15.03 -11.20
CA VAL A 782 -4.16 16.14 -10.76
C VAL A 782 -4.47 16.02 -9.27
N ALA A 783 -4.76 14.80 -8.78
CA ALA A 783 -5.07 14.56 -7.39
C ALA A 783 -3.92 14.91 -6.43
N SER A 784 -2.69 14.57 -6.80
CA SER A 784 -1.51 14.85 -5.98
C SER A 784 -1.29 16.36 -5.82
N GLY A 785 -1.46 17.13 -6.90
CA GLY A 785 -1.39 18.59 -6.86
C GLY A 785 -2.47 19.22 -5.98
N LEU A 786 -3.72 18.78 -6.13
CA LEU A 786 -4.84 19.28 -5.34
C LEU A 786 -4.75 18.93 -3.85
N ILE A 787 -4.26 17.73 -3.52
CA ILE A 787 -4.02 17.34 -2.12
C ILE A 787 -2.97 18.25 -1.50
N ALA A 788 -1.88 18.54 -2.20
CA ALA A 788 -0.83 19.44 -1.70
C ALA A 788 -1.40 20.84 -1.43
N GLN A 789 -2.06 21.43 -2.42
CA GLN A 789 -2.68 22.77 -2.32
C GLN A 789 -3.69 22.85 -1.17
N LYS A 790 -4.67 21.93 -1.10
CA LYS A 790 -5.68 21.94 -0.04
C LYS A 790 -5.09 21.73 1.34
N THR A 791 -4.03 20.92 1.42
CA THR A 791 -3.31 20.74 2.67
C THR A 791 -2.66 22.06 3.11
N GLU A 792 -2.14 22.88 2.19
CA GLU A 792 -1.63 24.23 2.48
C GLU A 792 -2.75 25.19 2.90
N ASP A 793 -3.87 25.24 2.17
CA ASP A 793 -5.01 26.12 2.46
C ASP A 793 -5.59 25.88 3.86
N ILE A 794 -5.72 24.61 4.26
CA ILE A 794 -6.16 24.22 5.62
C ILE A 794 -5.21 24.75 6.69
N LYS A 795 -3.89 24.70 6.45
CA LYS A 795 -2.88 25.18 7.41
C LYS A 795 -2.81 26.70 7.46
N GLY A 796 -3.06 27.36 6.32
CA GLY A 796 -3.16 28.81 6.21
C GLY A 796 -4.41 29.40 6.87
N GLY A 797 -5.31 28.57 7.41
CA GLY A 797 -6.52 29.01 8.11
C GLY A 797 -7.67 29.44 7.19
N ASN A 798 -7.55 29.21 5.87
CA ASN A 798 -8.59 29.48 4.87
C ASN A 798 -9.01 28.17 4.16
N PRO A 799 -9.59 27.18 4.86
CA PRO A 799 -10.06 25.98 4.20
C PRO A 799 -11.25 26.28 3.27
N ASN A 800 -11.14 25.91 2.00
CA ASN A 800 -12.25 25.98 1.05
C ASN A 800 -13.37 24.99 1.41
N LYS A 801 -14.60 25.28 0.98
CA LYS A 801 -15.79 24.47 1.29
C LYS A 801 -16.07 23.45 0.19
N ASP A 802 -15.09 22.59 -0.09
CA ASP A 802 -15.21 21.49 -1.04
C ASP A 802 -15.06 20.12 -0.37
N ILE A 803 -15.55 19.08 -1.04
CA ILE A 803 -15.56 17.71 -0.51
C ILE A 803 -14.14 17.25 -0.14
N MET A 804 -13.16 17.52 -1.00
CA MET A 804 -11.78 17.08 -0.78
C MET A 804 -11.13 17.78 0.42
N THR A 805 -11.43 19.06 0.64
CA THR A 805 -11.00 19.77 1.86
C THR A 805 -11.56 19.10 3.11
N PHE A 806 -12.85 18.71 3.12
CA PHE A 806 -13.43 17.94 4.22
C PHE A 806 -12.78 16.56 4.38
N LEU A 807 -12.42 15.89 3.27
CA LEU A 807 -11.72 14.60 3.31
C LEU A 807 -10.32 14.74 3.93
N VAL A 808 -9.56 15.75 3.51
CA VAL A 808 -8.23 16.03 4.07
C VAL A 808 -8.35 16.38 5.56
N GLN A 809 -9.29 17.24 5.96
CA GLN A 809 -9.56 17.55 7.37
C GLN A 809 -9.94 16.32 8.20
N SER A 810 -10.88 15.52 7.71
CA SER A 810 -11.35 14.28 8.34
C SER A 810 -10.20 13.28 8.50
N ASN A 811 -9.33 13.17 7.48
CA ASN A 811 -8.14 12.33 7.50
C ASN A 811 -7.04 12.85 8.46
N LEU A 812 -6.99 14.15 8.74
CA LEU A 812 -6.05 14.75 9.70
C LEU A 812 -6.47 14.53 11.17
N SER A 813 -7.74 14.28 11.44
CA SER A 813 -8.30 14.13 12.80
C SER A 813 -7.77 12.91 13.60
N GLU A 814 -7.89 12.98 14.93
CA GLU A 814 -7.02 12.41 15.99
C GLU A 814 -6.84 10.88 16.07
N ASN A 815 -7.53 10.06 15.28
CA ASN A 815 -7.46 8.59 15.38
C ASN A 815 -6.66 7.95 14.23
N PRO A 816 -5.41 7.48 14.45
CA PRO A 816 -4.57 6.87 13.42
C PRO A 816 -5.20 5.65 12.73
N LYS A 817 -6.12 4.92 13.40
CA LYS A 817 -6.80 3.75 12.81
C LYS A 817 -7.87 4.13 11.77
N SER A 818 -8.30 5.39 11.76
CA SER A 818 -9.32 5.89 10.83
C SER A 818 -8.72 6.64 9.64
N ARG A 819 -7.39 6.83 9.59
CA ARG A 819 -6.73 7.57 8.51
C ARG A 819 -6.66 6.76 7.21
N LEU A 820 -6.95 7.43 6.10
CA LEU A 820 -6.68 6.97 4.74
C LEU A 820 -5.20 7.10 4.44
N THR A 821 -4.62 6.08 3.80
CA THR A 821 -3.28 6.18 3.22
C THR A 821 -3.28 7.16 2.04
N GLU A 822 -2.09 7.56 1.58
CA GLU A 822 -1.98 8.39 0.37
C GLU A 822 -2.56 7.69 -0.86
N GLU A 823 -2.27 6.39 -1.05
CA GLU A 823 -2.88 5.56 -2.10
C GLU A 823 -4.42 5.57 -2.02
N GLU A 824 -4.96 5.47 -0.81
CA GLU A 824 -6.42 5.48 -0.59
C GLU A 824 -7.02 6.87 -0.83
N LEU A 825 -6.32 7.94 -0.50
CA LEU A 825 -6.76 9.32 -0.70
C LEU A 825 -6.80 9.66 -2.20
N LEU A 826 -5.74 9.32 -2.95
CA LEU A 826 -5.71 9.43 -4.42
C LEU A 826 -6.82 8.60 -5.06
N ALA A 827 -7.05 7.39 -4.55
CA ALA A 827 -8.14 6.54 -5.02
C ALA A 827 -9.53 7.11 -4.70
N GLN A 828 -9.72 7.87 -3.62
CA GLN A 828 -11.01 8.54 -3.38
C GLN A 828 -11.30 9.60 -4.43
N MET A 829 -10.30 10.38 -4.86
CA MET A 829 -10.51 11.36 -5.94
C MET A 829 -10.94 10.66 -7.24
N ARG A 830 -10.26 9.56 -7.61
CA ARG A 830 -10.68 8.74 -8.75
C ARG A 830 -12.08 8.17 -8.57
N THR A 831 -12.44 7.78 -7.35
CA THR A 831 -13.80 7.31 -7.02
C THR A 831 -14.84 8.42 -7.21
N LEU A 832 -14.54 9.65 -6.81
CA LEU A 832 -15.44 10.81 -6.92
C LEU A 832 -15.61 11.27 -8.36
N ILE A 833 -14.51 11.40 -9.12
CA ILE A 833 -14.58 11.73 -10.55
C ILE A 833 -15.36 10.63 -11.26
N PHE A 834 -14.88 9.39 -11.21
CA PHE A 834 -15.48 8.30 -11.96
C PHE A 834 -16.97 8.05 -11.58
N GLY A 835 -17.26 8.00 -10.28
CA GLY A 835 -18.60 7.71 -9.79
C GLY A 835 -19.57 8.88 -9.92
N GLY A 836 -19.09 10.11 -9.73
CA GLY A 836 -19.90 11.32 -9.71
C GLY A 836 -20.22 11.87 -11.10
N HIS A 837 -19.33 11.69 -12.07
CA HIS A 837 -19.44 12.26 -13.42
C HIS A 837 -20.22 11.34 -14.39
N GLU A 838 -19.72 10.15 -14.69
CA GLU A 838 -20.32 9.28 -15.72
C GLU A 838 -21.77 8.87 -15.41
N THR A 839 -22.09 8.65 -14.13
CA THR A 839 -23.44 8.22 -13.73
C THR A 839 -24.47 9.34 -13.87
N ILE A 840 -24.11 10.57 -13.53
CA ILE A 840 -25.03 11.72 -13.62
C ILE A 840 -25.17 12.20 -15.06
N THR A 841 -24.10 12.17 -15.86
CA THR A 841 -24.15 12.47 -17.30
C THR A 841 -25.27 11.67 -17.98
N ASN A 842 -25.26 10.36 -17.79
CA ASN A 842 -26.23 9.47 -18.42
C ASN A 842 -27.65 9.67 -17.85
N THR A 843 -27.77 9.97 -16.55
CA THR A 843 -29.08 10.27 -15.94
C THR A 843 -29.69 11.55 -16.52
N ILE A 844 -28.91 12.61 -16.70
CA ILE A 844 -29.36 13.86 -17.35
C ILE A 844 -29.74 13.60 -18.81
N CYS A 845 -28.96 12.79 -19.53
CA CYS A 845 -29.29 12.39 -20.90
C CYS A 845 -30.65 11.67 -20.97
N TRP A 846 -30.90 10.72 -20.07
CA TRP A 846 -32.18 10.00 -20.03
C TRP A 846 -33.36 10.90 -19.60
N ALA A 847 -33.15 11.86 -18.70
CA ALA A 847 -34.17 12.86 -18.39
C ALA A 847 -34.48 13.73 -19.62
N ALA A 848 -33.46 14.25 -20.30
CA ALA A 848 -33.63 15.05 -21.52
C ALA A 848 -34.34 14.25 -22.63
N TYR A 849 -34.03 12.96 -22.78
CA TYR A 849 -34.71 12.06 -23.70
C TYR A 849 -36.22 11.95 -23.43
N GLU A 850 -36.62 11.72 -22.18
CA GLU A 850 -38.05 11.60 -21.83
C GLU A 850 -38.78 12.94 -21.91
N ILE A 851 -38.11 14.04 -21.58
CA ILE A 851 -38.65 15.40 -21.72
C ILE A 851 -38.87 15.76 -23.19
N ALA A 852 -37.92 15.46 -24.07
CA ALA A 852 -38.04 15.74 -25.51
C ALA A 852 -39.18 14.94 -26.18
N ARG A 853 -39.44 13.72 -25.68
CA ARG A 853 -40.53 12.85 -26.18
C ARG A 853 -41.90 13.21 -25.60
N ASN A 854 -41.94 14.03 -24.55
CA ASN A 854 -43.17 14.41 -23.88
C ASN A 854 -43.30 15.95 -23.80
N PRO A 855 -43.81 16.59 -24.87
CA PRO A 855 -44.02 18.05 -24.89
C PRO A 855 -44.91 18.56 -23.75
N LYS A 856 -45.88 17.76 -23.29
CA LYS A 856 -46.75 18.11 -22.15
C LYS A 856 -45.96 18.19 -20.84
N LEU A 857 -45.07 17.22 -20.60
CA LEU A 857 -44.17 17.24 -19.45
C LEU A 857 -43.23 18.45 -19.52
N GLN A 858 -42.66 18.71 -20.71
CA GLN A 858 -41.76 19.84 -20.93
C GLN A 858 -42.46 21.17 -20.63
N ALA A 859 -43.71 21.34 -21.07
CA ALA A 859 -44.53 22.52 -20.76
C ALA A 859 -44.86 22.64 -19.26
N ARG A 860 -45.21 21.53 -18.58
CA ARG A 860 -45.46 21.52 -17.13
C ARG A 860 -44.23 21.93 -16.33
N LEU A 861 -43.06 21.39 -16.68
CA LEU A 861 -41.77 21.75 -16.05
C LEU A 861 -41.45 23.22 -16.28
N ARG A 862 -41.63 23.74 -17.50
CA ARG A 862 -41.43 25.17 -17.78
C ARG A 862 -42.36 26.07 -16.98
N ALA A 863 -43.64 25.73 -16.90
CA ALA A 863 -44.60 26.50 -16.11
C ALA A 863 -44.21 26.53 -14.63
N GLU A 864 -43.76 25.40 -14.07
CA GLU A 864 -43.26 25.33 -12.70
C GLU A 864 -41.97 26.13 -12.49
N ILE A 865 -41.03 26.08 -13.45
CA ILE A 865 -39.81 26.89 -13.44
C ILE A 865 -40.16 28.38 -13.40
N ARG A 866 -41.06 28.86 -14.27
CA ARG A 866 -41.47 30.28 -14.31
C ARG A 866 -42.15 30.72 -13.02
N ALA A 867 -43.08 29.92 -12.52
CA ALA A 867 -43.74 30.21 -11.25
C ALA A 867 -42.74 30.27 -10.08
N THR A 868 -41.65 29.52 -10.18
CA THR A 868 -40.55 29.62 -9.22
C THR A 868 -39.75 30.89 -9.44
N GLU A 869 -39.34 31.22 -10.67
CA GLU A 869 -38.63 32.47 -11.02
C GLU A 869 -39.38 33.73 -10.57
N GLU A 870 -40.71 33.75 -10.67
CA GLU A 870 -41.54 34.83 -10.12
C GLU A 870 -41.38 34.95 -8.60
N LYS A 871 -41.38 33.83 -7.86
CA LYS A 871 -41.10 33.84 -6.42
C LYS A 871 -39.66 34.28 -6.10
N ILE A 872 -38.69 33.95 -6.96
CA ILE A 872 -37.30 34.39 -6.82
C ILE A 872 -37.21 35.91 -7.00
N ALA A 873 -37.90 36.45 -8.01
CA ALA A 873 -37.96 37.89 -8.24
C ALA A 873 -38.66 38.63 -7.08
N ASP A 874 -39.74 38.06 -6.53
CA ASP A 874 -40.48 38.63 -5.40
C ASP A 874 -39.63 38.73 -4.12
N ARG A 875 -38.66 37.83 -3.92
CA ARG A 875 -37.69 37.91 -2.81
C ARG A 875 -36.49 38.82 -3.10
N GLY A 876 -36.39 39.39 -4.30
CA GLY A 876 -35.29 40.27 -4.72
C GLY A 876 -33.96 39.54 -4.96
N GLU A 877 -34.02 38.25 -5.29
CA GLU A 877 -32.86 37.42 -5.61
C GLU A 877 -32.84 37.10 -7.12
N GLU A 878 -31.73 36.56 -7.62
CA GLU A 878 -31.58 36.16 -9.04
C GLU A 878 -31.31 34.66 -9.23
N GLU A 879 -30.92 33.95 -8.16
CA GLU A 879 -30.46 32.56 -8.22
C GLU A 879 -31.43 31.58 -7.54
N PHE A 880 -31.48 30.36 -8.08
CA PHE A 880 -32.20 29.24 -7.48
C PHE A 880 -31.46 28.72 -6.24
N THR A 881 -32.20 28.52 -5.16
CA THR A 881 -31.71 27.91 -3.92
C THR A 881 -32.11 26.44 -3.86
N MET A 882 -31.49 25.68 -2.95
CA MET A 882 -31.88 24.28 -2.69
C MET A 882 -33.36 24.16 -2.28
N GLN A 883 -33.89 25.15 -1.56
CA GLN A 883 -35.30 25.15 -1.12
C GLN A 883 -36.24 25.25 -2.32
N ASP A 884 -35.89 26.06 -3.33
CA ASP A 884 -36.70 26.17 -4.55
C ASP A 884 -36.83 24.80 -5.25
N PHE A 885 -35.72 24.08 -5.40
CA PHE A 885 -35.74 22.75 -5.99
C PHE A 885 -36.57 21.76 -5.15
N GLU A 886 -36.56 21.85 -3.82
CA GLU A 886 -37.39 21.03 -2.92
C GLU A 886 -38.89 21.33 -3.07
N GLU A 887 -39.25 22.57 -3.41
CA GLU A 887 -40.62 23.06 -3.57
C GLU A 887 -41.21 22.88 -4.98
N MET A 888 -40.44 22.33 -5.93
CA MET A 888 -40.87 22.06 -7.31
C MET A 888 -41.40 20.61 -7.47
N PRO A 889 -42.69 20.32 -7.25
CA PRO A 889 -43.20 18.95 -7.25
C PRO A 889 -43.07 18.23 -8.60
N VAL A 890 -43.27 18.90 -9.73
CA VAL A 890 -43.17 18.29 -11.07
C VAL A 890 -41.71 17.93 -11.38
N LEU A 891 -40.77 18.81 -11.06
CA LEU A 891 -39.34 18.55 -11.17
C LEU A 891 -38.92 17.36 -10.31
N ASN A 892 -39.31 17.35 -9.02
CA ASN A 892 -39.02 16.25 -8.11
C ASN A 892 -39.62 14.92 -8.60
N ALA A 893 -40.85 14.94 -9.11
CA ALA A 893 -41.51 13.78 -9.69
C ALA A 893 -40.78 13.27 -10.94
N MET A 894 -40.35 14.17 -11.84
CA MET A 894 -39.57 13.84 -13.02
C MET A 894 -38.20 13.25 -12.66
N SER A 895 -37.49 13.83 -11.69
CA SER A 895 -36.20 13.30 -11.23
C SER A 895 -36.33 11.90 -10.65
N LYS A 896 -37.33 11.68 -9.77
CA LYS A 896 -37.61 10.35 -9.19
C LYS A 896 -37.98 9.35 -10.28
N GLU A 897 -38.82 9.74 -11.23
CA GLU A 897 -39.26 8.86 -12.32
C GLU A 897 -38.13 8.54 -13.29
N THR A 898 -37.25 9.48 -13.59
CA THR A 898 -36.05 9.23 -14.39
C THR A 898 -35.13 8.23 -13.71
N LEU A 899 -34.80 8.45 -12.43
CA LEU A 899 -33.92 7.55 -11.67
C LEU A 899 -34.53 6.15 -11.49
N ARG A 900 -35.86 6.06 -11.39
CA ARG A 900 -36.59 4.79 -11.37
C ARG A 900 -36.55 4.11 -12.73
N TYR A 901 -36.91 4.84 -13.78
CA TYR A 901 -37.16 4.31 -15.10
C TYR A 901 -35.88 4.05 -15.91
N HIS A 902 -34.82 4.79 -15.62
CA HIS A 902 -33.52 4.64 -16.26
C HIS A 902 -32.41 4.55 -15.19
N PRO A 903 -32.36 3.46 -14.40
CA PRO A 903 -31.31 3.30 -13.40
C PRO A 903 -29.98 3.03 -14.09
N VAL A 904 -29.07 4.00 -14.04
CA VAL A 904 -27.75 3.90 -14.68
C VAL A 904 -26.89 2.77 -14.11
N ALA A 905 -27.02 2.47 -12.81
CA ALA A 905 -26.46 1.27 -12.19
C ALA A 905 -27.49 0.13 -12.24
N ILE A 906 -27.37 -0.75 -13.23
CA ILE A 906 -28.37 -1.79 -13.56
C ILE A 906 -28.30 -2.96 -12.57
N HIS A 907 -27.09 -3.36 -12.16
CA HIS A 907 -26.83 -4.58 -11.40
C HIS A 907 -26.03 -4.35 -10.13
N LEU A 908 -26.43 -5.03 -9.06
CA LEU A 908 -25.81 -5.03 -7.73
C LEU A 908 -25.24 -6.42 -7.43
N TYR A 909 -24.08 -6.72 -8.02
CA TYR A 909 -23.42 -8.03 -7.90
C TYR A 909 -22.93 -8.33 -6.48
N ARG A 910 -23.28 -9.49 -5.92
CA ARG A 910 -22.85 -9.96 -4.60
C ARG A 910 -22.57 -11.46 -4.60
N THR A 911 -21.70 -11.89 -3.69
CA THR A 911 -21.37 -13.29 -3.44
C THR A 911 -21.61 -13.59 -1.95
N ALA A 912 -22.32 -14.67 -1.65
CA ALA A 912 -22.44 -15.18 -0.29
C ALA A 912 -21.07 -15.67 0.20
N TYR A 913 -20.55 -15.12 1.29
CA TYR A 913 -19.23 -15.48 1.83
C TYR A 913 -19.29 -16.61 2.87
N GLU A 914 -20.50 -16.89 3.36
CA GLU A 914 -20.88 -17.98 4.25
C GLU A 914 -22.27 -18.47 3.84
N ASP A 915 -22.70 -19.62 4.37
CA ASP A 915 -24.07 -20.09 4.19
C ASP A 915 -25.04 -19.08 4.84
N ASP A 916 -26.12 -18.73 4.14
CA ASP A 916 -27.09 -17.74 4.59
C ASP A 916 -28.50 -18.11 4.10
N VAL A 917 -29.53 -17.50 4.68
CA VAL A 917 -30.91 -17.69 4.27
C VAL A 917 -31.44 -16.39 3.69
N LEU A 918 -31.94 -16.44 2.46
CA LEU A 918 -32.49 -15.30 1.74
C LEU A 918 -34.01 -15.22 1.94
N PRO A 919 -34.51 -14.28 2.76
CA PRO A 919 -35.95 -14.14 3.00
C PRO A 919 -36.64 -13.50 1.79
N LEU A 920 -37.86 -13.93 1.49
CA LEU A 920 -38.69 -13.38 0.41
C LEU A 920 -39.83 -12.54 0.97
N LEU A 921 -40.19 -11.46 0.29
CA LEU A 921 -41.40 -10.70 0.60
C LEU A 921 -42.63 -11.52 0.21
N LYS A 922 -42.60 -12.08 -1.00
CA LYS A 922 -43.64 -12.97 -1.51
C LYS A 922 -43.13 -14.41 -1.59
N PRO A 923 -43.81 -15.37 -0.95
CA PRO A 923 -43.46 -16.77 -1.11
C PRO A 923 -43.57 -17.21 -2.57
N ILE A 924 -42.66 -18.08 -3.00
CA ILE A 924 -42.64 -18.67 -4.33
C ILE A 924 -43.00 -20.16 -4.25
N VAL A 925 -43.59 -20.72 -5.30
CA VAL A 925 -44.03 -22.12 -5.31
C VAL A 925 -42.92 -23.00 -5.87
N GLY A 926 -42.46 -23.97 -5.10
CA GLY A 926 -41.43 -24.93 -5.47
C GLY A 926 -41.84 -25.91 -6.58
N LYS A 927 -40.89 -26.63 -7.17
CA LYS A 927 -41.18 -27.64 -8.22
C LYS A 927 -42.09 -28.78 -7.72
N SER A 928 -42.03 -29.09 -6.43
CA SER A 928 -42.87 -30.08 -5.74
C SER A 928 -44.25 -29.53 -5.34
N GLY A 929 -44.51 -28.24 -5.56
CA GLY A 929 -45.71 -27.54 -5.09
C GLY A 929 -45.60 -26.93 -3.69
N GLU A 930 -44.45 -27.04 -3.01
CA GLU A 930 -44.23 -26.45 -1.68
C GLU A 930 -44.17 -24.91 -1.72
N ILE A 931 -44.61 -24.23 -0.66
CA ILE A 931 -44.52 -22.77 -0.55
C ILE A 931 -43.18 -22.42 0.10
N ILE A 932 -42.33 -21.69 -0.62
CA ILE A 932 -40.98 -21.29 -0.20
C ILE A 932 -41.02 -19.81 0.14
N SER A 933 -40.92 -19.47 1.43
CA SER A 933 -40.84 -18.09 1.92
C SER A 933 -39.41 -17.61 2.15
N GLU A 934 -38.44 -18.52 2.11
CA GLU A 934 -37.02 -18.27 2.30
C GLU A 934 -36.18 -19.28 1.52
N ILE A 935 -35.05 -18.83 0.99
CA ILE A 935 -34.18 -19.62 0.12
C ILE A 935 -32.85 -19.86 0.82
N HIS A 936 -32.44 -21.12 1.01
CA HIS A 936 -31.12 -21.42 1.53
C HIS A 936 -30.05 -21.12 0.47
N ILE A 937 -29.06 -20.31 0.84
CA ILE A 937 -27.96 -19.89 -0.03
C ILE A 937 -26.64 -20.42 0.51
N PRO A 938 -26.02 -21.40 -0.18
CA PRO A 938 -24.68 -21.84 0.15
C PRO A 938 -23.63 -20.75 -0.07
N LYS A 939 -22.55 -20.81 0.71
CA LYS A 939 -21.32 -20.06 0.49
C LYS A 939 -20.85 -20.19 -0.97
N GLY A 940 -20.48 -19.06 -1.57
CA GLY A 940 -19.97 -18.97 -2.94
C GLY A 940 -21.05 -18.66 -3.98
N THR A 941 -22.33 -18.77 -3.63
CA THR A 941 -23.45 -18.42 -4.51
C THR A 941 -23.37 -16.94 -4.93
N GLN A 942 -23.50 -16.69 -6.23
CA GLN A 942 -23.58 -15.34 -6.79
C GLN A 942 -25.03 -14.89 -6.91
N VAL A 943 -25.28 -13.66 -6.49
CA VAL A 943 -26.55 -12.95 -6.63
C VAL A 943 -26.32 -11.68 -7.45
N ILE A 944 -27.15 -11.47 -8.46
CA ILE A 944 -27.27 -10.21 -9.17
C ILE A 944 -28.53 -9.53 -8.66
N GLY A 945 -28.39 -8.50 -7.83
CA GLY A 945 -29.52 -7.63 -7.50
C GLY A 945 -29.86 -6.76 -8.71
N SER A 946 -31.04 -6.92 -9.32
CA SER A 946 -31.43 -6.12 -10.49
C SER A 946 -32.13 -4.84 -10.05
N ALA A 947 -31.42 -3.72 -10.13
CA ALA A 947 -32.00 -2.40 -9.86
C ALA A 947 -33.08 -2.07 -10.89
N SER A 948 -32.86 -2.44 -12.16
CA SER A 948 -33.84 -2.29 -13.23
C SER A 948 -35.14 -3.04 -12.95
N ALA A 949 -35.08 -4.33 -12.60
CA ALA A 949 -36.29 -5.11 -12.34
C ALA A 949 -36.98 -4.68 -11.03
N TYR A 950 -36.23 -4.39 -9.97
CA TYR A 950 -36.81 -3.86 -8.73
C TYR A 950 -37.55 -2.54 -8.98
N ASN A 951 -36.95 -1.61 -9.72
CA ASN A 951 -37.58 -0.34 -10.06
C ASN A 951 -38.82 -0.49 -10.97
N ARG A 952 -39.05 -1.69 -11.53
CA ARG A 952 -40.25 -2.09 -12.28
C ARG A 952 -41.22 -2.94 -11.50
N ASN A 953 -40.95 -3.21 -10.22
CA ASN A 953 -41.82 -4.03 -9.40
C ASN A 953 -43.19 -3.35 -9.22
N LYS A 954 -44.25 -4.06 -9.62
CA LYS A 954 -45.64 -3.57 -9.58
C LYS A 954 -46.18 -3.41 -8.17
N ASP A 955 -45.68 -4.19 -7.22
CA ASP A 955 -46.11 -4.09 -5.83
C ASP A 955 -45.60 -2.82 -5.16
N VAL A 956 -44.43 -2.34 -5.60
CA VAL A 956 -43.82 -1.11 -5.07
C VAL A 956 -44.30 0.12 -5.82
N PHE A 957 -44.32 0.04 -7.15
CA PHE A 957 -44.57 1.21 -8.00
C PHE A 957 -45.97 1.20 -8.64
N GLY A 958 -46.79 0.17 -8.48
CA GLY A 958 -48.11 0.06 -9.09
C GLY A 958 -48.09 -0.56 -10.50
N GLU A 959 -49.28 -0.80 -11.06
CA GLU A 959 -49.46 -1.56 -12.31
C GLU A 959 -48.80 -0.93 -13.55
N ASP A 960 -48.69 0.40 -13.57
CA ASP A 960 -48.04 1.18 -14.63
C ASP A 960 -46.52 1.26 -14.46
N SER A 961 -45.90 0.37 -13.65
CA SER A 961 -44.46 0.41 -13.34
C SER A 961 -43.57 0.35 -14.59
N PHE A 962 -44.04 -0.20 -15.70
CA PHE A 962 -43.30 -0.26 -16.98
C PHE A 962 -43.50 0.97 -17.88
N GLU A 963 -44.24 1.98 -17.41
CA GLU A 963 -44.43 3.25 -18.09
C GLU A 963 -43.65 4.36 -17.39
N PHE A 964 -43.16 5.33 -18.16
CA PHE A 964 -42.59 6.55 -17.63
C PHE A 964 -43.75 7.49 -17.27
N ASN A 965 -44.13 7.51 -15.99
CA ASN A 965 -45.26 8.27 -15.49
C ASN A 965 -44.89 9.03 -14.22
N ILE A 966 -44.73 10.35 -14.32
CA ILE A 966 -44.37 11.20 -13.18
C ILE A 966 -45.52 11.38 -12.19
N ASP A 967 -46.78 11.24 -12.63
CA ASP A 967 -47.95 11.53 -11.81
C ASP A 967 -48.07 10.52 -10.65
N ARG A 968 -47.41 9.35 -10.74
CA ARG A 968 -47.30 8.40 -9.63
C ARG A 968 -46.73 9.02 -8.36
N TRP A 969 -45.83 9.98 -8.51
CA TRP A 969 -45.15 10.64 -7.40
C TRP A 969 -45.98 11.81 -6.88
N LEU A 970 -46.67 12.51 -7.77
CA LEU A 970 -47.55 13.63 -7.42
C LEU A 970 -48.81 13.16 -6.68
N GLU A 971 -49.34 12.00 -7.09
CA GLU A 971 -50.52 11.38 -6.48
C GLU A 971 -50.18 10.51 -5.27
N GLY A 972 -48.91 10.34 -4.93
CA GLY A 972 -48.47 9.52 -3.79
C GLY A 972 -48.81 8.02 -3.94
N ARG A 973 -48.84 7.51 -5.18
CA ARG A 973 -49.22 6.10 -5.47
C ARG A 973 -48.18 5.06 -5.09
N VAL A 974 -46.94 5.46 -4.83
CA VAL A 974 -45.84 4.55 -4.48
C VAL A 974 -46.01 4.05 -3.05
N LYS A 975 -46.22 2.74 -2.89
CA LYS A 975 -46.44 2.07 -1.61
C LYS A 975 -45.38 1.00 -1.43
N ALA A 976 -44.60 1.09 -0.36
CA ALA A 976 -43.56 0.11 -0.09
C ALA A 976 -43.68 -0.41 1.35
N GLU A 977 -43.94 -1.71 1.48
CA GLU A 977 -43.88 -2.39 2.78
C GLU A 977 -42.44 -2.49 3.30
N VAL A 978 -41.48 -2.60 2.38
CA VAL A 978 -40.05 -2.71 2.67
C VAL A 978 -39.32 -1.47 2.17
N SER A 979 -38.67 -0.77 3.09
CA SER A 979 -37.78 0.34 2.76
C SER A 979 -36.41 -0.20 2.35
N LEU A 980 -36.14 -0.15 1.05
CA LEU A 980 -34.87 -0.51 0.43
C LEU A 980 -34.01 0.73 0.15
N GLY A 981 -34.48 1.65 -0.69
CA GLY A 981 -33.65 2.72 -1.24
C GLY A 981 -33.52 3.96 -0.34
N VAL A 982 -32.32 4.56 -0.29
CA VAL A 982 -32.06 5.82 0.45
C VAL A 982 -32.77 7.04 -0.11
N TYR A 983 -33.22 6.98 -1.37
CA TYR A 983 -33.99 8.03 -2.04
C TYR A 983 -35.18 7.43 -2.75
N ALA A 984 -36.39 7.88 -2.40
CA ALA A 984 -37.66 7.48 -3.01
C ALA A 984 -37.87 5.94 -3.10
N ASN A 985 -37.28 5.20 -2.17
CA ASN A 985 -37.26 3.75 -2.15
C ASN A 985 -36.70 3.06 -3.42
N LEU A 986 -35.84 3.75 -4.18
CA LEU A 986 -35.27 3.26 -5.43
C LEU A 986 -34.02 2.39 -5.19
N ALA A 987 -33.86 1.33 -5.99
CA ALA A 987 -32.62 0.53 -5.98
C ALA A 987 -31.44 1.23 -6.67
N THR A 988 -31.70 2.34 -7.39
CA THR A 988 -30.72 3.10 -8.19
C THR A 988 -29.49 3.54 -7.39
N PHE A 989 -29.68 3.86 -6.11
CA PHE A 989 -28.60 4.25 -5.20
C PHE A 989 -28.17 3.13 -4.25
N ALA A 990 -28.52 1.87 -4.56
CA ALA A 990 -28.39 0.72 -3.67
C ALA A 990 -29.04 0.96 -2.28
N SER A 991 -28.64 0.17 -1.28
CA SER A 991 -29.22 0.21 0.06
C SER A 991 -28.18 -0.09 1.15
N GLY A 992 -28.55 0.22 2.40
CA GLY A 992 -27.82 -0.14 3.61
C GLY A 992 -26.38 0.39 3.64
N ILE A 993 -25.46 -0.44 4.13
CA ILE A 993 -24.04 -0.09 4.25
C ILE A 993 -23.37 0.18 2.89
N ARG A 994 -23.99 -0.23 1.77
CA ARG A 994 -23.49 -0.03 0.40
C ARG A 994 -24.24 1.04 -0.39
N SER A 995 -25.16 1.75 0.24
CA SER A 995 -25.88 2.87 -0.38
C SER A 995 -24.93 3.94 -0.92
N CYS A 996 -25.28 4.57 -2.03
CA CYS A 996 -24.54 5.69 -2.60
C CYS A 996 -24.44 6.82 -1.57
N ILE A 997 -23.23 7.30 -1.29
CA ILE A 997 -23.01 8.43 -0.38
C ILE A 997 -23.41 9.77 -1.02
N ALA A 998 -23.30 9.86 -2.35
CA ALA A 998 -23.47 11.08 -3.13
C ALA A 998 -24.88 11.23 -3.74
N TRP A 999 -25.89 10.50 -3.25
CA TRP A 999 -27.20 10.51 -3.88
C TRP A 999 -27.86 11.90 -3.90
N ARG A 1000 -27.67 12.72 -2.84
CA ARG A 1000 -28.20 14.10 -2.79
C ARG A 1000 -27.53 14.97 -3.84
N PHE A 1001 -26.20 14.91 -3.90
CA PHE A 1001 -25.39 15.58 -4.90
C PHE A 1001 -25.90 15.28 -6.31
N ALA A 1002 -26.07 14.00 -6.65
CA ALA A 1002 -26.56 13.58 -7.96
C ALA A 1002 -27.99 14.05 -8.27
N VAL A 1003 -28.91 13.99 -7.30
CA VAL A 1003 -30.29 14.46 -7.51
C VAL A 1003 -30.33 15.97 -7.74
N THR A 1004 -29.58 16.74 -6.94
CA THR A 1004 -29.49 18.19 -7.07
C THR A 1004 -28.88 18.57 -8.41
N GLU A 1005 -27.76 17.95 -8.82
CA GLU A 1005 -27.13 18.21 -10.12
C GLU A 1005 -28.07 17.90 -11.30
N LEU A 1006 -28.79 16.77 -11.26
CA LEU A 1006 -29.84 16.46 -12.25
C LEU A 1006 -30.89 17.57 -12.34
N GLN A 1007 -31.41 18.01 -11.20
CA GLN A 1007 -32.45 19.02 -11.13
C GLN A 1007 -31.97 20.36 -11.69
N THR A 1008 -30.77 20.80 -11.27
CA THR A 1008 -30.17 22.05 -11.73
C THR A 1008 -29.94 22.05 -13.23
N PHE A 1009 -29.34 21.00 -13.79
CA PHE A 1009 -29.09 20.90 -15.23
C PHE A 1009 -30.39 20.93 -16.04
N ILE A 1010 -31.43 20.23 -15.60
CA ILE A 1010 -32.72 20.22 -16.29
C ILE A 1010 -33.40 21.59 -16.23
N VAL A 1011 -33.37 22.27 -15.09
CA VAL A 1011 -33.92 23.63 -14.98
C VAL A 1011 -33.18 24.57 -15.92
N VAL A 1012 -31.84 24.60 -15.88
CA VAL A 1012 -31.04 25.48 -16.75
C VAL A 1012 -31.26 25.18 -18.24
N LEU A 1013 -31.34 23.91 -18.63
CA LEU A 1013 -31.66 23.51 -20.00
C LEU A 1013 -33.02 24.04 -20.45
N LEU A 1014 -34.07 23.86 -19.64
CA LEU A 1014 -35.44 24.23 -19.99
C LEU A 1014 -35.74 25.74 -19.94
N ARG A 1015 -34.95 26.51 -19.18
CA ARG A 1015 -34.95 27.98 -19.22
C ARG A 1015 -34.44 28.52 -20.55
N ASN A 1016 -33.48 27.82 -21.16
CA ASN A 1016 -32.76 28.32 -22.33
C ASN A 1016 -33.28 27.74 -23.65
N PHE A 1017 -33.83 26.53 -23.63
CA PHE A 1017 -34.05 25.76 -24.83
C PHE A 1017 -35.35 24.97 -24.86
N GLU A 1018 -35.78 24.70 -26.08
CA GLU A 1018 -36.72 23.65 -26.42
C GLU A 1018 -36.03 22.41 -26.95
N LEU A 1019 -36.39 21.27 -26.35
CA LEU A 1019 -35.84 19.95 -26.66
C LEU A 1019 -36.83 19.18 -27.51
N GLU A 1020 -36.43 18.80 -28.70
CA GLU A 1020 -37.24 18.08 -29.67
C GLU A 1020 -36.55 16.78 -30.10
N THR A 1021 -37.36 15.77 -30.44
CA THR A 1021 -36.86 14.50 -30.95
C THR A 1021 -36.33 14.64 -32.38
N THR A 1022 -35.30 13.87 -32.71
CA THR A 1022 -34.85 13.63 -34.09
C THR A 1022 -35.29 12.25 -34.60
N PRO A 1023 -35.33 11.98 -35.92
CA PRO A 1023 -35.67 10.66 -36.45
C PRO A 1023 -34.78 9.52 -35.91
N LYS A 1024 -33.54 9.83 -35.52
CA LYS A 1024 -32.61 8.86 -34.94
C LYS A 1024 -33.04 8.39 -33.54
N LEU A 1025 -33.85 9.15 -32.81
CA LEU A 1025 -34.31 8.75 -31.47
C LEU A 1025 -35.17 7.49 -31.47
N ALA A 1026 -35.84 7.19 -32.58
CA ALA A 1026 -36.64 5.97 -32.71
C ALA A 1026 -35.82 4.68 -32.56
N LYS A 1027 -34.50 4.78 -32.76
CA LYS A 1027 -33.53 3.67 -32.67
C LYS A 1027 -32.68 3.72 -31.41
N ILE A 1028 -33.02 4.57 -30.44
CA ILE A 1028 -32.26 4.64 -29.19
C ILE A 1028 -32.46 3.36 -28.39
N ARG A 1029 -31.34 2.76 -27.98
CA ARG A 1029 -31.25 1.55 -27.19
C ARG A 1029 -30.56 1.88 -25.87
N ARG A 1030 -30.97 1.19 -24.80
CA ARG A 1030 -30.26 1.19 -23.52
C ARG A 1030 -29.14 0.16 -23.61
N GLU A 1031 -27.90 0.61 -23.70
CA GLU A 1031 -26.77 -0.30 -23.77
C GLU A 1031 -26.20 -0.59 -22.38
N SER A 1032 -25.94 -1.86 -22.10
CA SER A 1032 -25.31 -2.29 -20.86
C SER A 1032 -23.80 -2.17 -20.99
N ALA A 1033 -23.24 -1.10 -20.42
CA ALA A 1033 -21.80 -0.94 -20.20
C ALA A 1033 -21.50 -1.01 -18.69
N LEU A 1034 -20.50 -0.29 -18.20
CA LEU A 1034 -20.32 -0.12 -16.75
C LEU A 1034 -21.49 0.66 -16.11
N ALA A 1035 -22.08 1.56 -16.88
CA ALA A 1035 -23.36 2.22 -16.61
C ALA A 1035 -24.27 2.05 -17.83
N MET A 1036 -25.57 2.29 -17.65
CA MET A 1036 -26.53 2.28 -18.75
C MET A 1036 -26.39 3.54 -19.61
N VAL A 1037 -25.88 3.39 -20.83
CA VAL A 1037 -25.65 4.49 -21.77
C VAL A 1037 -26.66 4.46 -22.92
N PRO A 1038 -27.08 5.61 -23.46
CA PRO A 1038 -27.89 5.66 -24.67
C PRO A 1038 -27.01 5.39 -25.90
N THR A 1039 -27.42 4.47 -26.77
CA THR A 1039 -26.76 4.23 -28.06
C THR A 1039 -27.79 4.16 -29.18
N ILE A 1040 -27.36 4.39 -30.42
CA ILE A 1040 -28.22 4.16 -31.57
C ILE A 1040 -28.03 2.70 -32.03
N GLU A 1041 -29.14 2.01 -32.25
CA GLU A 1041 -29.13 0.64 -32.76
C GLU A 1041 -28.31 0.54 -34.07
N GLY A 1042 -27.32 -0.35 -34.07
CA GLY A 1042 -26.39 -0.55 -35.19
C GLY A 1042 -25.20 0.41 -35.26
N GLU A 1043 -25.06 1.36 -34.32
CA GLU A 1043 -23.95 2.32 -34.26
C GLU A 1043 -23.16 2.22 -32.93
N LEU A 1044 -23.08 1.01 -32.35
CA LEU A 1044 -22.38 0.74 -31.07
C LEU A 1044 -20.90 1.19 -31.07
N ASP A 1045 -20.24 1.12 -32.22
CA ASP A 1045 -18.85 1.53 -32.45
C ASP A 1045 -18.61 3.04 -32.31
N LYS A 1046 -19.68 3.85 -32.35
CA LYS A 1046 -19.62 5.31 -32.21
C LYS A 1046 -19.82 5.80 -30.79
N GLY A 1047 -19.93 4.88 -29.83
CA GLY A 1047 -20.05 5.20 -28.42
C GLY A 1047 -21.46 5.66 -28.00
N SER A 1048 -21.52 6.47 -26.94
CA SER A 1048 -22.78 7.00 -26.40
C SER A 1048 -23.36 8.07 -27.32
N GLN A 1049 -24.62 7.91 -27.68
CA GLN A 1049 -25.30 8.75 -28.66
C GLN A 1049 -26.72 9.08 -28.21
N LEU A 1050 -27.02 10.38 -28.15
CA LEU A 1050 -28.37 10.90 -27.95
C LEU A 1050 -28.56 12.22 -28.71
N PRO A 1051 -28.83 12.15 -30.03
CA PRO A 1051 -28.93 13.35 -30.87
C PRO A 1051 -30.29 14.03 -30.72
N LEU A 1052 -30.37 15.08 -29.90
CA LEU A 1052 -31.59 15.88 -29.70
C LEU A 1052 -31.49 17.19 -30.46
N LYS A 1053 -32.63 17.66 -31.00
CA LYS A 1053 -32.73 18.99 -31.59
C LYS A 1053 -33.01 20.00 -30.48
N VAL A 1054 -32.20 21.04 -30.42
CA VAL A 1054 -32.23 22.08 -29.40
C VAL A 1054 -32.52 23.40 -30.08
N SER A 1055 -33.62 24.05 -29.70
CA SER A 1055 -34.09 25.31 -30.25
C SER A 1055 -34.00 26.43 -29.20
N ILE A 1056 -33.52 27.61 -29.56
CA ILE A 1056 -33.43 28.75 -28.63
C ILE A 1056 -34.84 29.30 -28.36
N ILE A 1057 -35.17 29.50 -27.08
CA ILE A 1057 -36.41 30.18 -26.69
C ILE A 1057 -36.17 31.70 -26.66
N PRO A 1058 -36.98 32.53 -27.36
CA PRO A 1058 -36.86 33.98 -27.33
C PRO A 1058 -37.13 34.54 -25.93
N LYS A 1059 -36.34 35.51 -25.46
CA LYS A 1059 -36.52 36.17 -24.14
C LYS A 1059 -37.93 36.78 -23.91
N THR A 1060 -38.72 37.02 -24.94
CA THR A 1060 -40.11 37.53 -24.85
C THR A 1060 -41.14 36.45 -24.55
N GLU A 1061 -40.78 35.18 -24.71
CA GLU A 1061 -41.57 34.04 -24.30
C GLU A 1061 -41.02 33.40 -23.01
N VAL A 1062 -39.90 33.89 -22.45
CA VAL A 1062 -39.25 33.43 -21.20
C VAL A 1062 -40.05 33.90 -20.00
#